data_AF-A0A924YZU4-F1
#
_entry.id   AF-A0A924YZU4-F1
#
_cell.length_a   1.000
_cell.length_b   1.000
_cell.length_c   1.000
_cell.angle_alpha   90.00
_cell.angle_beta   90.00
_cell.angle_gamma   90.00
#
_symmetry.space_group_name_H-M   'P 1'
#
loop_
_entity.id
_entity.type
_entity.pdbx_description
1 polymer ?
#
loop_
_entity_poly.entity_id
_entity_poly.type
_entity_poly.pdbx_seq_one_letter_code
_entity_poly.pdbx_strand_id
1 'polypeptide(L)'
;MELLAVVLLLIIFFVLLSFKSSVNENLKKLENELNDLRKSIKEIKSSPSTETYSKKESATQDYWESGFKVVEQPFPAKPSLQEEANQFIKQNEGAELPAKKMQEETKQNLTKTIEVKETITPPRTPIEKIREPSFFERHPDLEKFIGENLISKVGIAILVLAIGYFVKYAIDKNWIGPVARVGIGILCGGILITLAHHLRKNYKGFSSVLVGGGLAIFYFTIALAYHQFHLFSQTISFIIMVVITIFAVVLSMLYDRQELAVIALVGGFATPLLVSDGGGNFMALFTYLLILNAGLLVIAYNRSWRILNTLAFGFTVILFLLWVFGLSPQTPRRTYLYGFLFATAFYVLFFIINIANNVKENKKFVAFDFSILLSNTALYFSAGLYFLHAMGSGEYQGLFTALLGALNLSFSWALFRKQSVDKNIFYLLIGITVSFISLTAPVQLQGNNITLFWASECVLLYWLYLRSKIPLVGLASMIVWIAMLLSLLMDWVQFYLNIKPAFIIFNKGFVTTIYAAICSYLIFLLRKKDSGKTMAGLTSKLPANVYRIAGVILLYMSGALEIQHQFSRHFPEGHVKMQYLLLYTYSFVIIFYLVINRQNNFKKDFSIHFYLLLACLAIYLFSITENFAFLYQVLLEKRYSAHLIAHWTAIVVLALIFFFIVKTVRNRYSTSKNLPLVTWLLCSWIVIYLSSEINLVIQSVYSSSVDSLAKINQSYIKSGLPILWGLCSFAFMWLGMKHKYRPLRIISLVLFSLTLIKLFAFDIRNISAGGKIAAFFCLGVLLLIISFMYQRLKKIIIEDAEKPAA
;
A
#
# COMPACT_ATOMS: atom_id res chain seq x y z
N MET A 1 -3.65 20.98 5.88
CA MET A 1 -4.47 20.09 5.03
C MET A 1 -4.29 20.40 3.55
N GLU A 2 -4.34 21.67 3.13
CA GLU A 2 -4.28 22.08 1.71
C GLU A 2 -2.91 21.86 1.04
N LEU A 3 -1.80 22.24 1.69
CA LEU A 3 -0.44 21.89 1.21
C LEU A 3 -0.29 20.37 1.06
N LEU A 4 -0.85 19.62 2.01
CA LEU A 4 -0.79 18.16 2.04
C LEU A 4 -1.57 17.54 0.87
N ALA A 5 -2.70 18.12 0.48
CA ALA A 5 -3.48 17.72 -0.69
C ALA A 5 -2.77 18.05 -2.01
N VAL A 6 -2.15 19.22 -2.12
CA VAL A 6 -1.32 19.60 -3.29
C VAL A 6 -0.11 18.67 -3.43
N VAL A 7 0.54 18.34 -2.31
CA VAL A 7 1.67 17.41 -2.26
C VAL A 7 1.24 15.99 -2.58
N LEU A 8 0.09 15.52 -2.09
CA LEU A 8 -0.46 14.20 -2.42
C LEU A 8 -0.81 14.10 -3.91
N LEU A 9 -1.42 15.14 -4.48
CA LEU A 9 -1.71 15.21 -5.91
C LEU A 9 -0.43 15.22 -6.74
N LEU A 10 0.59 15.98 -6.35
CA LEU A 10 1.90 15.97 -7.01
C LEU A 10 2.58 14.61 -6.88
N ILE A 11 2.58 13.97 -5.71
CA ILE A 11 3.17 12.64 -5.50
C ILE A 11 2.44 11.58 -6.34
N ILE A 12 1.12 11.51 -6.29
CA ILE A 12 0.31 10.58 -7.09
C ILE A 12 0.58 10.81 -8.58
N PHE A 13 0.60 12.07 -9.01
CA PHE A 13 0.91 12.46 -10.37
C PHE A 13 2.31 12.02 -10.80
N PHE A 14 3.32 12.23 -9.97
CA PHE A 14 4.69 11.84 -10.24
C PHE A 14 4.91 10.32 -10.21
N VAL A 15 4.19 9.60 -9.35
CA VAL A 15 4.15 8.13 -9.34
C VAL A 15 3.56 7.61 -10.65
N LEU A 16 2.44 8.18 -11.12
CA LEU A 16 1.83 7.82 -12.41
C LEU A 16 2.76 8.12 -13.59
N LEU A 17 3.50 9.22 -13.55
CA LEU A 17 4.51 9.55 -14.56
C LEU A 17 5.69 8.56 -14.55
N SER A 18 6.15 8.15 -13.36
CA SER A 18 7.22 7.17 -13.22
C SER A 18 6.82 5.80 -13.80
N PHE A 19 5.56 5.41 -13.59
CA PHE A 19 5.01 4.17 -14.10
C PHE A 19 4.86 4.21 -15.62
N LYS A 20 4.28 5.29 -16.16
CA LYS A 20 4.13 5.48 -17.62
C LYS A 20 5.47 5.53 -18.36
N SER A 21 6.45 6.25 -17.82
CA SER A 21 7.80 6.33 -18.39
C SER A 21 8.48 4.96 -18.42
N SER A 22 8.37 4.20 -17.32
CA SER A 22 8.92 2.85 -17.24
C SER A 22 8.24 1.87 -18.20
N VAL A 23 6.92 1.96 -18.35
CA VAL A 23 6.16 1.11 -19.30
C VAL A 23 6.57 1.43 -20.74
N ASN A 24 6.75 2.71 -21.08
CA ASN A 24 7.20 3.11 -22.43
C ASN A 24 8.62 2.64 -22.75
N GLU A 25 9.55 2.67 -21.79
CA GLU A 25 10.90 2.14 -21.99
C GLU A 25 10.89 0.62 -22.16
N ASN A 26 10.12 -0.09 -21.34
CA ASN A 26 9.96 -1.55 -21.45
C ASN A 26 9.30 -1.95 -22.77
N LEU A 27 8.29 -1.21 -23.23
CA LEU A 27 7.63 -1.46 -24.52
C LEU A 27 8.58 -1.22 -25.70
N LYS A 28 9.38 -0.14 -25.68
CA LYS A 28 10.39 0.08 -26.72
C LYS A 28 11.46 -1.00 -26.74
N LYS A 29 11.88 -1.48 -25.57
CA LYS A 29 12.85 -2.56 -25.47
C LYS A 29 12.28 -3.85 -26.05
N LEU A 30 11.03 -4.17 -25.71
CA LEU A 30 10.31 -5.32 -26.25
C LEU A 30 10.09 -5.21 -27.77
N GLU A 31 9.76 -4.02 -28.26
CA GLU A 31 9.60 -3.73 -29.70
C GLU A 31 10.93 -3.91 -30.45
N ASN A 32 12.05 -3.45 -29.88
CA ASN A 32 13.37 -3.67 -30.44
C ASN A 32 13.75 -5.16 -30.45
N GLU A 33 13.53 -5.88 -29.35
CA GLU A 33 13.76 -7.33 -29.28
C GLU A 33 12.88 -8.10 -30.30
N LEU A 34 11.63 -7.70 -30.48
CA LEU A 34 10.72 -8.25 -31.52
C LEU A 34 11.21 -7.96 -32.94
N ASN A 35 11.72 -6.75 -33.18
CA ASN A 35 12.25 -6.37 -34.48
C ASN A 35 13.54 -7.11 -34.80
N ASP A 36 14.43 -7.30 -33.82
CA ASP A 36 15.64 -8.10 -33.95
C ASP A 36 15.30 -9.57 -34.22
N LEU A 37 14.36 -10.15 -33.47
CA LEU A 37 13.86 -11.51 -33.72
C LEU A 37 13.25 -11.65 -35.13
N ARG A 38 12.44 -10.69 -35.56
CA ARG A 38 11.89 -10.68 -36.93
C ARG A 38 12.98 -10.59 -37.98
N LYS A 39 14.03 -9.82 -37.72
CA LYS A 39 15.18 -9.69 -38.62
C LYS A 39 15.96 -10.99 -38.69
N SER A 40 16.24 -11.64 -37.56
CA SER A 40 16.89 -12.96 -37.52
C SER A 40 16.06 -14.04 -38.21
N ILE A 41 14.74 -14.06 -38.02
CA ILE A 41 13.83 -14.99 -38.73
C ILE A 41 13.85 -14.71 -40.24
N LYS A 42 13.93 -13.45 -40.65
CA LYS A 42 14.00 -13.07 -42.06
C LYS A 42 15.35 -13.46 -42.68
N GLU A 43 16.45 -13.29 -41.96
CA GLU A 43 17.80 -13.72 -42.36
C GLU A 43 17.87 -15.24 -42.52
N ILE A 44 17.29 -16.00 -41.59
CA ILE A 44 17.20 -17.47 -41.67
C ILE A 44 16.33 -17.91 -42.87
N LYS A 45 15.24 -17.19 -43.17
CA LYS A 45 14.39 -17.47 -44.33
C LYS A 45 14.98 -17.01 -45.67
N SER A 46 15.94 -16.09 -45.66
CA SER A 46 16.55 -15.52 -46.87
C SER A 46 17.90 -16.13 -47.25
N SER A 47 18.51 -16.96 -46.40
CA SER A 47 19.70 -17.73 -46.78
C SER A 47 19.29 -18.91 -47.68
N PRO A 48 19.79 -18.99 -48.92
CA PRO A 48 19.70 -20.22 -49.71
C PRO A 48 20.59 -21.26 -49.05
N SER A 49 20.07 -22.46 -48.85
CA SER A 49 20.85 -23.63 -48.49
C SER A 49 21.78 -24.00 -49.65
N THR A 50 22.99 -23.47 -49.64
CA THR A 50 24.08 -23.93 -50.51
C THR A 50 25.41 -23.77 -49.78
N GLU A 51 25.81 -24.79 -49.03
CA GLU A 51 27.22 -25.04 -48.78
C GLU A 51 27.57 -26.45 -49.22
N THR A 52 28.30 -26.45 -50.32
CA THR A 52 28.96 -27.56 -51.02
C THR A 52 29.98 -28.21 -50.09
N TYR A 53 29.82 -29.51 -49.81
CA TYR A 53 30.89 -30.33 -49.24
C TYR A 53 32.00 -30.54 -50.28
N SER A 54 33.12 -29.83 -50.12
CA SER A 54 34.35 -30.09 -50.88
C SER A 54 35.19 -31.15 -50.17
N LYS A 55 35.37 -32.27 -50.85
CA LYS A 55 36.18 -33.43 -50.45
C LYS A 55 37.67 -33.09 -50.60
N LYS A 56 38.46 -33.25 -49.54
CA LYS A 56 39.94 -33.28 -49.60
C LYS A 56 40.44 -34.47 -48.77
N GLU A 57 40.77 -35.57 -49.45
CA GLU A 57 41.64 -36.65 -48.95
C GLU A 57 43.10 -36.13 -49.03
N SER A 58 43.99 -36.36 -48.05
CA SER A 58 44.79 -37.58 -47.97
C SER A 58 45.71 -37.62 -46.72
N ALA A 59 45.75 -38.79 -46.08
CA ALA A 59 46.86 -39.52 -45.44
C ALA A 59 47.72 -38.89 -44.31
N THR A 60 47.65 -39.46 -43.09
CA THR A 60 48.58 -40.50 -42.56
C THR A 60 48.33 -40.77 -41.05
N GLN A 61 48.04 -42.04 -40.74
CA GLN A 61 48.66 -42.89 -39.71
C GLN A 61 49.10 -42.28 -38.35
N ASP A 62 48.38 -42.59 -37.26
CA ASP A 62 48.85 -43.48 -36.17
C ASP A 62 47.80 -43.67 -35.04
N TYR A 63 47.79 -44.89 -34.50
CA TYR A 63 46.87 -45.47 -33.51
C TYR A 63 47.00 -44.88 -32.08
N TRP A 64 45.92 -44.83 -31.29
CA TRP A 64 45.56 -45.89 -30.31
C TRP A 64 44.21 -45.64 -29.62
N GLU A 65 43.70 -46.76 -29.11
CA GLU A 65 42.33 -47.16 -28.82
C GLU A 65 41.77 -46.63 -27.49
N SER A 66 40.45 -46.44 -27.43
CA SER A 66 39.71 -46.74 -26.20
C SER A 66 38.44 -47.50 -26.57
N GLY A 67 38.42 -48.77 -26.17
CA GLY A 67 37.35 -49.70 -26.47
C GLY A 67 36.09 -49.41 -25.67
N PHE A 68 34.98 -49.17 -26.37
CA PHE A 68 33.65 -49.60 -25.94
C PHE A 68 32.85 -49.99 -27.18
N LYS A 69 32.57 -51.29 -27.32
CA LYS A 69 31.50 -51.78 -28.20
C LYS A 69 30.17 -51.46 -27.52
N VAL A 70 29.42 -50.49 -28.03
CA VAL A 70 27.98 -50.46 -27.77
C VAL A 70 27.35 -51.49 -28.70
N VAL A 71 26.86 -52.57 -28.10
CA VAL A 71 26.03 -53.57 -28.76
C VAL A 71 24.71 -52.90 -29.13
N GLU A 72 24.41 -52.75 -30.42
CA GLU A 72 23.06 -52.50 -30.88
C GLU A 72 22.21 -53.75 -30.61
N GLN A 73 21.40 -53.71 -29.56
CA GLN A 73 20.26 -54.62 -29.45
C GLN A 73 19.12 -54.07 -30.29
N PRO A 74 18.55 -54.84 -31.24
CA PRO A 74 17.38 -54.42 -31.98
C PRO A 74 16.16 -54.49 -31.06
N PHE A 75 15.54 -53.35 -30.76
CA PHE A 75 14.19 -53.35 -30.20
C PHE A 75 13.19 -53.83 -31.26
N PRO A 76 12.31 -54.79 -30.94
CA PRO A 76 11.31 -55.27 -31.89
C PRO A 76 10.30 -54.17 -32.23
N ALA A 77 9.94 -54.10 -33.51
CA ALA A 77 8.90 -53.22 -34.02
C ALA A 77 7.58 -53.45 -33.30
N LYS A 78 6.98 -52.39 -32.75
CA LYS A 78 5.62 -52.45 -32.21
C LYS A 78 4.62 -52.67 -33.36
N PRO A 79 3.60 -53.53 -33.19
CA PRO A 79 2.56 -53.74 -34.20
C PRO A 79 1.76 -52.46 -34.42
N SER A 80 1.37 -52.23 -35.68
CA SER A 80 0.49 -51.13 -36.07
C SER A 80 -0.88 -51.24 -35.41
N LEU A 81 -1.28 -50.19 -34.68
CA LEU A 81 -2.58 -50.00 -34.01
C LEU A 81 -3.81 -50.06 -34.94
N GLN A 82 -3.61 -50.35 -36.23
CA GLN A 82 -4.66 -50.39 -37.24
C GLN A 82 -5.31 -51.77 -37.39
N GLU A 83 -4.68 -52.84 -36.90
CA GLU A 83 -5.28 -54.18 -36.88
C GLU A 83 -6.08 -54.46 -35.59
N GLU A 84 -5.71 -53.87 -34.46
CA GLU A 84 -6.50 -53.97 -33.20
C GLU A 84 -7.80 -53.16 -33.24
N ALA A 85 -7.85 -52.08 -34.02
CA ALA A 85 -9.05 -51.24 -34.17
C ALA A 85 -10.17 -51.93 -34.98
N ASN A 86 -9.81 -52.81 -35.92
CA ASN A 86 -10.79 -53.51 -36.76
C ASN A 86 -11.41 -54.75 -36.11
N GLN A 87 -10.84 -55.25 -35.00
CA GLN A 87 -11.42 -56.35 -34.23
C GLN A 87 -12.36 -55.88 -33.10
N PHE A 88 -12.21 -54.65 -32.60
CA PHE A 88 -13.09 -54.12 -31.54
C PHE A 88 -14.45 -53.61 -32.03
N ILE A 89 -14.61 -53.33 -33.32
CA ILE A 89 -15.84 -52.75 -33.89
C ILE A 89 -16.92 -53.82 -34.19
N LYS A 90 -16.61 -55.12 -34.12
CA LYS A 90 -17.59 -56.18 -34.42
C LYS A 90 -18.38 -56.72 -33.23
N GLN A 91 -18.24 -56.17 -32.02
CA GLN A 91 -18.81 -56.83 -30.83
C GLN A 91 -19.65 -55.97 -29.87
N ASN A 92 -19.98 -54.72 -30.19
CA ASN A 92 -20.92 -53.94 -29.38
C ASN A 92 -21.89 -53.12 -30.26
N GLU A 93 -22.92 -53.79 -30.78
CA GLU A 93 -24.18 -53.11 -31.08
C GLU A 93 -24.99 -53.02 -29.78
N GLY A 94 -25.20 -51.81 -29.27
CA GLY A 94 -26.08 -51.61 -28.11
C GLY A 94 -25.83 -50.31 -27.35
N ALA A 95 -26.44 -49.23 -27.84
CA ALA A 95 -26.91 -48.06 -27.10
C ALA A 95 -25.88 -47.24 -26.27
N GLU A 96 -25.49 -46.08 -26.82
CA GLU A 96 -24.96 -44.94 -26.04
C GLU A 96 -25.74 -43.64 -26.37
N LEU A 97 -26.39 -43.09 -25.33
CA LEU A 97 -26.29 -41.66 -24.98
C LEU A 97 -24.86 -41.43 -24.41
N PRO A 98 -24.23 -40.22 -24.45
CA PRO A 98 -24.80 -39.05 -23.78
C PRO A 98 -24.40 -37.65 -24.30
N ALA A 99 -25.18 -36.71 -23.76
CA ALA A 99 -24.97 -35.28 -23.57
C ALA A 99 -23.56 -34.67 -23.74
N LYS A 100 -23.63 -33.43 -24.26
CA LYS A 100 -22.93 -32.23 -23.77
C LYS A 100 -21.59 -31.87 -24.43
N LYS A 101 -21.70 -31.19 -25.57
CA LYS A 101 -20.94 -29.98 -25.92
C LYS A 101 -21.73 -29.20 -26.98
N MET A 102 -22.75 -28.48 -26.53
CA MET A 102 -23.55 -27.57 -27.35
C MET A 102 -23.60 -26.23 -26.63
N GLN A 103 -22.53 -25.45 -26.78
CA GLN A 103 -22.48 -24.04 -26.45
C GLN A 103 -21.19 -23.52 -27.07
N GLU A 104 -21.33 -22.88 -28.23
CA GLU A 104 -20.46 -21.84 -28.81
C GLU A 104 -20.46 -21.91 -30.34
N GLU A 105 -21.63 -21.90 -31.00
CA GLU A 105 -21.66 -21.62 -32.44
C GLU A 105 -23.06 -21.22 -32.95
N THR A 106 -23.70 -20.22 -32.31
CA THR A 106 -24.90 -19.61 -32.92
C THR A 106 -25.13 -18.18 -32.43
N LYS A 107 -24.24 -17.26 -32.78
CA LYS A 107 -24.54 -15.83 -32.82
C LYS A 107 -23.74 -15.14 -33.91
N GLN A 108 -24.14 -15.35 -35.17
CA GLN A 108 -23.97 -14.39 -36.27
C GLN A 108 -24.54 -14.99 -37.55
N ASN A 109 -25.81 -14.67 -37.85
CA ASN A 109 -26.24 -14.32 -39.22
C ASN A 109 -27.68 -13.79 -39.21
N LEU A 110 -27.76 -12.46 -39.10
CA LEU A 110 -28.53 -11.56 -39.97
C LEU A 110 -29.94 -11.98 -40.41
N THR A 111 -30.91 -11.38 -39.71
CA THR A 111 -32.02 -10.57 -40.22
C THR A 111 -32.41 -10.71 -41.70
N LYS A 112 -33.66 -11.16 -41.95
CA LYS A 112 -34.54 -10.61 -43.00
C LYS A 112 -36.02 -10.75 -42.61
N THR A 113 -36.73 -9.64 -42.75
CA THR A 113 -38.13 -9.35 -42.38
C THR A 113 -39.15 -9.98 -43.33
N ILE A 114 -40.43 -10.04 -42.88
CA ILE A 114 -41.77 -10.17 -43.55
C ILE A 114 -42.56 -11.25 -42.78
N GLU A 115 -43.80 -11.14 -42.28
CA GLU A 115 -44.90 -10.18 -42.33
C GLU A 115 -45.90 -10.49 -41.18
N VAL A 116 -46.71 -9.51 -40.79
CA VAL A 116 -47.75 -9.59 -39.75
C VAL A 116 -48.99 -10.35 -40.25
N LYS A 117 -49.52 -11.28 -39.46
CA LYS A 117 -50.93 -11.68 -39.53
C LYS A 117 -51.49 -11.98 -38.12
N GLU A 118 -52.38 -11.12 -37.66
CA GLU A 118 -53.20 -11.33 -36.47
C GLU A 118 -54.13 -12.54 -36.69
N THR A 119 -54.30 -13.40 -35.69
CA THR A 119 -55.39 -14.37 -35.67
C THR A 119 -55.98 -14.45 -34.25
N ILE A 120 -57.30 -14.35 -34.24
CA ILE A 120 -58.21 -14.02 -33.15
C ILE A 120 -58.33 -15.16 -32.14
N THR A 121 -58.46 -14.83 -30.84
CA THR A 121 -58.72 -15.75 -29.73
C THR A 121 -60.22 -16.05 -29.55
N PRO A 122 -60.63 -17.27 -29.19
CA PRO A 122 -61.93 -17.53 -28.57
C PRO A 122 -61.87 -17.55 -27.02
N PRO A 123 -62.99 -17.32 -26.30
CA PRO A 123 -63.01 -17.07 -24.86
C PRO A 123 -63.00 -18.35 -24.01
N ARG A 124 -62.43 -18.25 -22.81
CA ARG A 124 -62.27 -19.30 -21.79
C ARG A 124 -63.58 -19.68 -21.08
N THR A 125 -63.79 -20.98 -20.84
CA THR A 125 -64.61 -21.49 -19.72
C THR A 125 -63.76 -21.75 -18.47
N PRO A 126 -64.28 -21.57 -17.24
CA PRO A 126 -63.52 -21.80 -16.01
C PRO A 126 -63.45 -23.29 -15.64
N ILE A 127 -62.24 -23.81 -15.42
CA ILE A 127 -62.00 -25.15 -14.85
C ILE A 127 -61.77 -25.01 -13.33
N GLU A 128 -62.49 -25.83 -12.58
CA GLU A 128 -62.45 -25.97 -11.12
C GLU A 128 -61.08 -26.52 -10.64
N LYS A 129 -60.47 -25.90 -9.62
CA LYS A 129 -59.14 -26.28 -9.10
C LYS A 129 -59.21 -27.51 -8.20
N ILE A 130 -58.57 -28.60 -8.62
CA ILE A 130 -58.19 -29.74 -7.76
C ILE A 130 -57.09 -29.28 -6.79
N ARG A 131 -57.22 -29.54 -5.47
CA ARG A 131 -56.18 -29.22 -4.47
C ARG A 131 -54.99 -30.18 -4.65
N GLU A 132 -53.80 -29.61 -4.83
CA GLU A 132 -52.55 -30.40 -4.84
C GLU A 132 -52.17 -30.90 -3.42
N PRO A 133 -51.53 -32.09 -3.32
CA PRO A 133 -51.03 -32.64 -2.06
C PRO A 133 -49.94 -31.75 -1.44
N SER A 134 -49.82 -31.81 -0.12
CA SER A 134 -48.97 -30.90 0.64
C SER A 134 -47.47 -31.16 0.40
N PHE A 135 -46.64 -30.16 0.66
CA PHE A 135 -45.18 -30.21 0.45
C PHE A 135 -44.51 -31.43 1.12
N PHE A 136 -45.03 -31.89 2.27
CA PHE A 136 -44.47 -33.00 3.02
C PHE A 136 -44.81 -34.38 2.43
N GLU A 137 -45.95 -34.52 1.74
CA GLU A 137 -46.30 -35.76 1.04
C GLU A 137 -45.42 -36.01 -0.20
N ARG A 138 -44.76 -34.96 -0.71
CA ARG A 138 -43.86 -35.03 -1.88
C ARG A 138 -42.43 -35.44 -1.54
N HIS A 139 -42.01 -35.39 -0.26
CA HIS A 139 -40.61 -35.63 0.15
C HIS A 139 -40.46 -36.45 1.45
N PRO A 140 -40.74 -37.76 1.44
CA PRO A 140 -40.69 -38.62 2.64
C PRO A 140 -39.30 -38.76 3.27
N ASP A 141 -38.22 -38.58 2.51
CA ASP A 141 -36.84 -38.64 3.03
C ASP A 141 -36.49 -37.45 3.95
N LEU A 142 -37.17 -36.30 3.78
CA LEU A 142 -37.01 -35.13 4.67
C LEU A 142 -37.70 -35.37 6.01
N GLU A 143 -38.85 -36.05 6.02
CA GLU A 143 -39.52 -36.44 7.26
C GLU A 143 -38.64 -37.39 8.08
N LYS A 144 -37.98 -38.35 7.42
CA LYS A 144 -37.02 -39.26 8.08
C LYS A 144 -35.77 -38.54 8.58
N PHE A 145 -35.21 -37.59 7.82
CA PHE A 145 -34.02 -36.83 8.22
C PHE A 145 -34.30 -35.85 9.39
N ILE A 146 -35.45 -35.16 9.34
CA ILE A 146 -35.92 -34.26 10.40
C ILE A 146 -36.30 -35.08 11.63
N GLY A 147 -37.03 -36.18 11.44
CA GLY A 147 -37.54 -37.08 12.48
C GLY A 147 -36.47 -37.84 13.26
N GLU A 148 -35.56 -38.55 12.59
CA GLU A 148 -34.60 -39.45 13.26
C GLU A 148 -33.28 -38.76 13.65
N ASN A 149 -32.75 -37.85 12.82
CA ASN A 149 -31.35 -37.40 12.93
C ASN A 149 -31.21 -35.96 13.45
N LEU A 150 -32.18 -35.08 13.15
CA LEU A 150 -32.20 -33.71 13.65
C LEU A 150 -32.76 -33.66 15.07
N ILE A 151 -33.93 -34.25 15.32
CA ILE A 151 -34.59 -34.24 16.63
C ILE A 151 -33.74 -34.92 17.71
N SER A 152 -33.07 -36.04 17.41
CA SER A 152 -32.22 -36.74 18.38
C SER A 152 -30.98 -35.93 18.77
N LYS A 153 -30.29 -35.29 17.80
CA LYS A 153 -29.14 -34.42 18.06
C LYS A 153 -29.54 -33.14 18.79
N VAL A 154 -30.69 -32.56 18.44
CA VAL A 154 -31.27 -31.41 19.15
C VAL A 154 -31.68 -31.82 20.57
N GLY A 155 -32.27 -33.00 20.75
CA GLY A 155 -32.62 -33.56 22.05
C GLY A 155 -31.41 -33.78 22.95
N ILE A 156 -30.33 -34.35 22.43
CA ILE A 156 -29.05 -34.47 23.16
C ILE A 156 -28.49 -33.09 23.50
N ALA A 157 -28.52 -32.13 22.58
CA ALA A 157 -28.04 -30.78 22.84
C ALA A 157 -28.85 -30.07 23.95
N ILE A 158 -30.18 -30.21 23.92
CA ILE A 158 -31.08 -29.69 24.97
C ILE A 158 -30.82 -30.39 26.31
N LEU A 159 -30.61 -31.71 26.31
CA LEU A 159 -30.30 -32.47 27.53
C LEU A 159 -28.94 -32.02 28.14
N VAL A 160 -27.92 -31.85 27.31
CA VAL A 160 -26.60 -31.33 27.75
C VAL A 160 -26.74 -29.93 28.34
N LEU A 161 -27.52 -29.06 27.68
CA LEU A 161 -27.83 -27.73 28.21
C LEU A 161 -28.60 -27.81 29.53
N ALA A 162 -29.59 -28.70 29.65
CA ALA A 162 -30.37 -28.91 30.86
C ALA A 162 -29.51 -29.40 32.03
N ILE A 163 -28.60 -30.36 31.78
CA ILE A 163 -27.62 -30.81 32.78
C ILE A 163 -26.69 -29.65 33.17
N GLY A 164 -26.21 -28.86 32.20
CA GLY A 164 -25.39 -27.67 32.46
C GLY A 164 -26.11 -26.64 33.34
N TYR A 165 -27.38 -26.34 33.04
CA TYR A 165 -28.22 -25.46 33.85
C TYR A 165 -28.55 -26.05 35.23
N PHE A 166 -28.78 -27.35 35.34
CA PHE A 166 -29.03 -28.03 36.60
C PHE A 166 -27.79 -27.98 37.52
N VAL A 167 -26.60 -28.27 36.97
CA VAL A 167 -25.34 -28.14 37.69
C VAL A 167 -25.11 -26.69 38.13
N LYS A 168 -25.37 -25.72 37.24
CA LYS A 168 -25.33 -24.29 37.60
C LYS A 168 -26.32 -23.95 38.70
N TYR A 169 -27.56 -24.43 38.63
CA TYR A 169 -28.59 -24.20 39.65
C TYR A 169 -28.20 -24.79 41.02
N ALA A 170 -27.67 -26.02 41.03
CA ALA A 170 -27.14 -26.67 42.23
C ALA A 170 -25.94 -25.90 42.83
N ILE A 171 -25.12 -25.30 41.97
CA ILE A 171 -24.03 -24.39 42.34
C ILE A 171 -24.58 -23.08 42.93
N ASP A 172 -25.55 -22.44 42.28
CA ASP A 172 -26.14 -21.17 42.70
C ASP A 172 -26.94 -21.30 44.02
N LYS A 173 -27.52 -22.48 44.29
CA LYS A 173 -28.21 -22.82 45.55
C LYS A 173 -27.31 -23.39 46.64
N ASN A 174 -25.98 -23.39 46.44
CA ASN A 174 -24.99 -23.93 47.37
C ASN A 174 -25.18 -25.42 47.76
N TRP A 175 -25.87 -26.22 46.95
CA TRP A 175 -26.01 -27.66 47.18
C TRP A 175 -24.68 -28.40 47.07
N ILE A 176 -23.80 -27.91 46.20
CA ILE A 176 -22.43 -28.39 46.06
C ILE A 176 -21.51 -27.29 46.61
N GLY A 177 -20.86 -27.54 47.74
CA GLY A 177 -19.93 -26.58 48.35
C GLY A 177 -18.69 -26.33 47.48
N PRO A 178 -17.94 -25.23 47.69
CA PRO A 178 -16.77 -24.88 46.89
C PRO A 178 -15.70 -25.98 46.84
N VAL A 179 -15.44 -26.64 47.98
CA VAL A 179 -14.48 -27.76 48.08
C VAL A 179 -14.93 -28.94 47.22
N ALA A 180 -16.22 -29.29 47.25
CA ALA A 180 -16.77 -30.37 46.43
C ALA A 180 -16.68 -30.07 44.93
N ARG A 181 -16.88 -28.80 44.51
CA ARG A 181 -16.72 -28.37 43.10
C ARG A 181 -15.28 -28.56 42.62
N VAL A 182 -14.30 -28.15 43.44
CA VAL A 182 -12.87 -28.36 43.14
C VAL A 182 -12.53 -29.84 43.12
N GLY A 183 -13.04 -30.63 44.06
CA GLY A 183 -12.87 -32.08 44.10
C GLY A 183 -13.42 -32.78 42.86
N ILE A 184 -14.62 -32.42 42.40
CA ILE A 184 -15.21 -32.94 41.16
C ILE A 184 -14.33 -32.58 39.96
N GLY A 185 -13.83 -31.34 39.87
CA GLY A 185 -12.92 -30.93 38.80
C GLY A 185 -11.63 -31.75 38.75
N ILE A 186 -10.98 -31.97 39.90
CA ILE A 186 -9.78 -32.80 40.00
C ILE A 186 -10.09 -34.28 39.67
N LEU A 187 -11.21 -34.82 40.15
CA LEU A 187 -11.60 -36.20 39.82
C LEU A 187 -11.85 -36.37 38.32
N CYS A 188 -12.61 -35.45 37.70
CA CYS A 188 -12.86 -35.46 36.27
C CYS A 188 -11.57 -35.37 35.44
N GLY A 189 -10.67 -34.45 35.78
CA GLY A 189 -9.37 -34.32 35.10
C GLY A 189 -8.52 -35.60 35.23
N GLY A 190 -8.50 -36.20 36.43
CA GLY A 190 -7.81 -37.46 36.68
C GLY A 190 -8.39 -38.64 35.91
N ILE A 191 -9.72 -38.75 35.83
CA ILE A 191 -10.41 -39.78 35.05
C ILE A 191 -10.06 -39.65 33.56
N LEU A 192 -10.07 -38.42 33.00
CA LEU A 192 -9.71 -38.20 31.61
C LEU A 192 -8.27 -38.62 31.31
N ILE A 193 -7.31 -38.26 32.17
CA ILE A 193 -5.89 -38.63 31.99
C ILE A 193 -5.71 -40.15 32.12
N THR A 194 -6.42 -40.79 33.06
CA THR A 194 -6.34 -42.24 33.27
C THR A 194 -6.93 -43.00 32.08
N LEU A 195 -8.09 -42.57 31.58
CA LEU A 195 -8.71 -43.13 30.38
C LEU A 195 -7.80 -42.92 29.15
N ALA A 196 -7.16 -41.75 29.06
CA ALA A 196 -6.20 -41.45 28.02
C ALA A 196 -4.98 -42.38 28.08
N HIS A 197 -4.48 -42.70 29.28
CA HIS A 197 -3.38 -43.63 29.49
C HIS A 197 -3.74 -45.04 29.02
N HIS A 198 -4.98 -45.48 29.30
CA HIS A 198 -5.45 -46.79 28.85
C HIS A 198 -5.59 -46.85 27.32
N LEU A 199 -6.13 -45.80 26.69
CA LEU A 199 -6.37 -45.71 25.25
C LEU A 199 -5.10 -45.46 24.41
N ARG A 200 -3.96 -45.12 25.05
CA ARG A 200 -2.73 -44.72 24.36
C ARG A 200 -2.17 -45.76 23.39
N LYS A 201 -2.42 -47.05 23.60
CA LYS A 201 -1.89 -48.13 22.75
C LYS A 201 -2.58 -48.16 21.38
N ASN A 202 -3.90 -47.99 21.37
CA ASN A 202 -4.73 -48.19 20.17
C ASN A 202 -5.18 -46.87 19.52
N TYR A 203 -5.24 -45.76 20.28
CA TYR A 203 -5.77 -44.47 19.81
C TYR A 203 -4.88 -43.30 20.25
N LYS A 204 -3.66 -43.22 19.70
CA LYS A 204 -2.62 -42.26 20.12
C LYS A 204 -3.05 -40.79 20.01
N GLY A 205 -3.67 -40.38 18.89
CA GLY A 205 -4.12 -38.99 18.71
C GLY A 205 -5.26 -38.59 19.66
N PHE A 206 -6.24 -39.48 19.82
CA PHE A 206 -7.36 -39.26 20.75
C PHE A 206 -6.89 -39.22 22.21
N SER A 207 -5.95 -40.08 22.59
CA SER A 207 -5.31 -40.05 23.92
C SER A 207 -4.61 -38.71 24.18
N SER A 208 -3.86 -38.14 23.22
CA SER A 208 -3.24 -36.83 23.39
C SER A 208 -4.24 -35.71 23.66
N VAL A 209 -5.37 -35.69 22.94
CA VAL A 209 -6.45 -34.72 23.15
C VAL A 209 -7.06 -34.87 24.54
N LEU A 210 -7.27 -36.10 24.99
CA LEU A 210 -7.91 -36.41 26.27
C LEU A 210 -7.00 -36.05 27.47
N VAL A 211 -5.69 -36.31 27.37
CA VAL A 211 -4.69 -35.80 28.33
C VAL A 211 -4.71 -34.27 28.35
N GLY A 212 -4.74 -33.64 27.16
CA GLY A 212 -4.83 -32.20 27.02
C GLY A 212 -6.04 -31.60 27.73
N GLY A 213 -7.21 -32.21 27.53
CA GLY A 213 -8.45 -31.85 28.22
C GLY A 213 -8.35 -32.01 29.74
N GLY A 214 -7.79 -33.12 30.23
CA GLY A 214 -7.58 -33.33 31.67
C GLY A 214 -6.65 -32.29 32.30
N LEU A 215 -5.55 -31.94 31.63
CA LEU A 215 -4.64 -30.88 32.07
C LEU A 215 -5.31 -29.51 32.08
N ALA A 216 -6.10 -29.18 31.05
CA ALA A 216 -6.86 -27.93 31.01
C ALA A 216 -7.85 -27.85 32.19
N ILE A 217 -8.56 -28.94 32.48
CA ILE A 217 -9.45 -29.02 33.65
C ILE A 217 -8.66 -28.78 34.94
N PHE A 218 -7.47 -29.35 35.11
CA PHE A 218 -6.64 -29.08 36.29
C PHE A 218 -6.28 -27.60 36.42
N TYR A 219 -5.76 -26.96 35.36
CA TYR A 219 -5.45 -25.52 35.41
C TYR A 219 -6.67 -24.66 35.75
N PHE A 220 -7.81 -24.87 35.07
CA PHE A 220 -9.03 -24.10 35.35
C PHE A 220 -9.58 -24.36 36.75
N THR A 221 -9.54 -25.61 37.22
CA THR A 221 -10.04 -25.97 38.55
C THR A 221 -9.25 -25.27 39.64
N ILE A 222 -7.91 -25.24 39.54
CA ILE A 222 -7.06 -24.54 40.51
C ILE A 222 -7.22 -23.01 40.38
N ALA A 223 -7.36 -22.48 39.16
CA ALA A 223 -7.62 -21.05 38.95
C ALA A 223 -8.94 -20.60 39.61
N LEU A 224 -10.01 -21.38 39.45
CA LEU A 224 -11.30 -21.13 40.09
C LEU A 224 -11.22 -21.31 41.61
N ALA A 225 -10.49 -22.31 42.09
CA ALA A 225 -10.24 -22.53 43.52
C ALA A 225 -9.60 -21.30 44.17
N TYR A 226 -8.71 -20.61 43.45
CA TYR A 226 -8.10 -19.35 43.89
C TYR A 226 -9.04 -18.14 43.75
N HIS A 227 -9.46 -17.83 42.53
CA HIS A 227 -10.15 -16.56 42.22
C HIS A 227 -11.60 -16.52 42.69
N GLN A 228 -12.34 -17.62 42.52
CA GLN A 228 -13.78 -17.64 42.74
C GLN A 228 -14.14 -18.17 44.13
N PHE A 229 -13.36 -19.15 44.61
CA PHE A 229 -13.68 -19.88 45.84
C PHE A 229 -12.76 -19.54 47.01
N HIS A 230 -11.66 -18.82 46.77
CA HIS A 230 -10.67 -18.43 47.79
C HIS A 230 -10.19 -19.59 48.69
N LEU A 231 -10.18 -20.82 48.15
CA LEU A 231 -9.80 -22.04 48.87
C LEU A 231 -8.29 -22.18 49.03
N PHE A 232 -7.53 -21.64 48.07
CA PHE A 232 -6.08 -21.67 48.07
C PHE A 232 -5.52 -20.26 48.09
N SER A 233 -4.37 -20.08 48.75
CA SER A 233 -3.60 -18.84 48.62
C SER A 233 -2.97 -18.75 47.22
N GLN A 234 -2.57 -17.55 46.83
CA GLN A 234 -1.87 -17.30 45.57
C GLN A 234 -0.63 -18.20 45.42
N THR A 235 0.20 -18.29 46.46
CA THR A 235 1.42 -19.09 46.47
C THR A 235 1.12 -20.58 46.31
N ILE A 236 0.12 -21.12 47.01
CA ILE A 236 -0.24 -22.54 46.91
C ILE A 236 -0.77 -22.87 45.52
N SER A 237 -1.66 -22.04 44.98
CA SER A 237 -2.20 -22.21 43.63
C SER A 237 -1.10 -22.17 42.57
N PHE A 238 -0.15 -21.24 42.71
CA PHE A 238 0.99 -21.13 41.81
C PHE A 238 1.87 -22.39 41.85
N ILE A 239 2.21 -22.89 43.05
CA ILE A 239 3.00 -24.13 43.20
C ILE A 239 2.27 -25.32 42.57
N ILE A 240 0.97 -25.49 42.82
CA ILE A 240 0.18 -26.59 42.25
C ILE A 240 0.19 -26.53 40.72
N MET A 241 -0.02 -25.34 40.14
CA MET A 241 0.02 -25.17 38.68
C MET A 241 1.39 -25.46 38.08
N VAL A 242 2.49 -25.07 38.75
CA VAL A 242 3.86 -25.44 38.33
C VAL A 242 4.04 -26.97 38.35
N VAL A 243 3.56 -27.65 39.39
CA VAL A 243 3.60 -29.12 39.46
C VAL A 243 2.79 -29.75 38.32
N ILE A 244 1.61 -29.19 37.98
CA ILE A 244 0.81 -29.63 36.83
C ILE A 244 1.60 -29.42 35.52
N THR A 245 2.31 -28.30 35.37
CA THR A 245 3.16 -28.04 34.19
C THR A 245 4.28 -29.06 34.08
N ILE A 246 5.01 -29.33 35.18
CA ILE A 246 6.09 -30.32 35.20
C ILE A 246 5.53 -31.71 34.86
N PHE A 247 4.40 -32.08 35.46
CA PHE A 247 3.71 -33.34 35.16
C PHE A 247 3.34 -33.44 33.67
N ALA A 248 2.78 -32.37 33.09
CA ALA A 248 2.44 -32.32 31.66
C ALA A 248 3.67 -32.46 30.75
N VAL A 249 4.78 -31.79 31.11
CA VAL A 249 6.06 -31.89 30.38
C VAL A 249 6.58 -33.33 30.43
N VAL A 250 6.63 -33.94 31.62
CA VAL A 250 7.07 -35.34 31.78
C VAL A 250 6.19 -36.27 30.95
N LEU A 251 4.87 -36.09 30.97
CA LEU A 251 3.94 -36.90 30.19
C LEU A 251 4.16 -36.75 28.68
N SER A 252 4.45 -35.54 28.22
CA SER A 252 4.78 -35.26 26.81
C SER A 252 6.06 -35.95 26.37
N MET A 253 7.07 -36.01 27.24
CA MET A 253 8.33 -36.69 26.98
C MET A 253 8.16 -38.21 27.00
N LEU A 254 7.43 -38.74 27.98
CA LEU A 254 7.16 -40.17 28.10
C LEU A 254 6.36 -40.70 26.91
N TYR A 255 5.46 -39.89 26.35
CA TYR A 255 4.59 -40.32 25.25
C TYR A 255 5.20 -39.98 23.88
N ASP A 256 6.30 -39.22 23.85
CA ASP A 256 7.00 -38.71 22.65
C ASP A 256 6.02 -37.99 21.70
N ARG A 257 5.21 -37.08 22.27
CA ARG A 257 4.15 -36.35 21.55
C ARG A 257 4.29 -34.85 21.71
N GLN A 258 4.54 -34.19 20.59
CA GLN A 258 4.70 -32.75 20.50
C GLN A 258 3.43 -31.99 20.92
N GLU A 259 2.24 -32.55 20.68
CA GLU A 259 0.97 -31.92 21.01
C GLU A 259 0.81 -31.71 22.52
N LEU A 260 1.21 -32.71 23.31
CA LEU A 260 1.19 -32.63 24.78
C LEU A 260 2.15 -31.58 25.31
N ALA A 261 3.32 -31.47 24.67
CA ALA A 261 4.33 -30.50 25.05
C ALA A 261 3.87 -29.06 24.75
N VAL A 262 3.10 -28.85 23.67
CA VAL A 262 2.45 -27.56 23.38
C VAL A 262 1.42 -27.21 24.45
N ILE A 263 0.60 -28.17 24.89
CA ILE A 263 -0.40 -27.93 25.96
C ILE A 263 0.29 -27.61 27.30
N ALA A 264 1.35 -28.34 27.64
CA ALA A 264 2.17 -28.06 28.81
C ALA A 264 2.76 -26.64 28.76
N LEU A 265 3.28 -26.23 27.60
CA LEU A 265 3.82 -24.90 27.37
C LEU A 265 2.73 -23.82 27.52
N VAL A 266 1.58 -23.97 26.88
CA VAL A 266 0.46 -23.02 27.00
C VAL A 266 0.02 -22.88 28.46
N GLY A 267 -0.17 -23.99 29.17
CA GLY A 267 -0.53 -23.97 30.59
C GLY A 267 0.55 -23.34 31.48
N GLY A 268 1.83 -23.63 31.22
CA GLY A 268 2.95 -23.04 31.93
C GLY A 268 3.01 -21.52 31.76
N PHE A 269 2.83 -21.00 30.54
CA PHE A 269 2.78 -19.55 30.30
C PHE A 269 1.50 -18.89 30.83
N ALA A 270 0.38 -19.61 30.88
CA ALA A 270 -0.88 -19.10 31.44
C ALA A 270 -0.88 -19.05 32.98
N THR A 271 -0.08 -19.89 33.65
CA THR A 271 -0.07 -20.04 35.12
C THR A 271 0.05 -18.72 35.89
N PRO A 272 1.04 -17.84 35.61
CA PRO A 272 1.14 -16.57 36.34
C PRO A 272 -0.04 -15.63 36.11
N LEU A 273 -0.69 -15.71 34.93
CA LEU A 273 -1.88 -14.92 34.62
C LEU A 273 -3.11 -15.44 35.36
N LEU A 274 -3.27 -16.77 35.43
CA LEU A 274 -4.39 -17.44 36.11
C LEU A 274 -4.36 -17.32 37.64
N VAL A 275 -3.21 -16.95 38.21
CA VAL A 275 -3.00 -16.80 39.66
C VAL A 275 -2.64 -15.35 40.02
N SER A 276 -2.77 -14.41 39.07
CA SER A 276 -2.46 -13.00 39.32
C SER A 276 -3.50 -12.38 40.27
N ASP A 277 -3.04 -11.72 41.31
CA ASP A 277 -3.86 -10.87 42.21
C ASP A 277 -4.03 -9.44 41.68
N GLY A 278 -3.43 -9.13 40.52
CA GLY A 278 -3.39 -7.76 39.98
C GLY A 278 -2.35 -6.86 40.65
N GLY A 279 -1.57 -7.36 41.62
CA GLY A 279 -0.56 -6.61 42.38
C GLY A 279 0.71 -6.26 41.58
N GLY A 280 0.82 -6.72 40.33
CA GLY A 280 1.86 -6.27 39.39
C GLY A 280 3.28 -6.73 39.73
N ASN A 281 3.46 -7.85 40.44
CA ASN A 281 4.78 -8.40 40.77
C ASN A 281 5.51 -9.00 39.54
N PHE A 282 6.05 -8.11 38.70
CA PHE A 282 6.73 -8.47 37.48
C PHE A 282 8.04 -9.23 37.71
N MET A 283 8.71 -9.03 38.86
CA MET A 283 9.95 -9.75 39.17
C MET A 283 9.69 -11.24 39.32
N ALA A 284 8.63 -11.63 40.03
CA ALA A 284 8.21 -13.02 40.15
C ALA A 284 7.83 -13.60 38.78
N LEU A 285 7.04 -12.85 38.00
CA LEU A 285 6.63 -13.23 36.65
C LEU A 285 7.85 -13.51 35.74
N PHE A 286 8.77 -12.56 35.60
CA PHE A 286 9.89 -12.70 34.68
C PHE A 286 10.94 -13.71 35.15
N THR A 287 11.14 -13.85 36.46
CA THR A 287 11.98 -14.92 37.02
C THR A 287 11.39 -16.28 36.70
N TYR A 288 10.08 -16.46 36.87
CA TYR A 288 9.38 -17.68 36.49
C TYR A 288 9.49 -17.95 34.99
N LEU A 289 9.27 -16.95 34.13
CA LEU A 289 9.42 -17.10 32.68
C LEU A 289 10.85 -17.48 32.28
N LEU A 290 11.88 -16.95 32.95
CA LEU A 290 13.26 -17.36 32.70
C LEU A 290 13.47 -18.83 33.05
N ILE A 291 12.98 -19.29 34.21
CA ILE A 291 13.09 -20.70 34.63
C ILE A 291 12.34 -21.61 33.66
N LEU A 292 11.10 -21.24 33.29
CA LEU A 292 10.29 -21.99 32.34
C LEU A 292 10.99 -22.11 30.97
N ASN A 293 11.48 -20.99 30.44
CA ASN A 293 12.19 -20.96 29.16
C ASN A 293 13.55 -21.69 29.23
N ALA A 294 14.25 -21.66 30.36
CA ALA A 294 15.47 -22.44 30.57
C ALA A 294 15.16 -23.95 30.62
N GLY A 295 14.04 -24.36 31.22
CA GLY A 295 13.54 -25.74 31.13
C GLY A 295 13.25 -26.14 29.69
N LEU A 296 12.65 -25.24 28.90
CA LEU A 296 12.45 -25.46 27.46
C LEU A 296 13.76 -25.54 26.68
N LEU A 297 14.81 -24.79 27.06
CA LEU A 297 16.14 -24.92 26.48
C LEU A 297 16.71 -26.33 26.68
N VAL A 298 16.55 -26.92 27.87
CA VAL A 298 16.98 -28.30 28.14
C VAL A 298 16.24 -29.31 27.26
N ILE A 299 14.93 -29.11 27.08
CA ILE A 299 14.11 -29.96 26.19
C ILE A 299 14.55 -29.77 24.73
N ALA A 300 14.70 -28.52 24.29
CA ALA A 300 15.11 -28.16 22.94
C ALA A 300 16.47 -28.77 22.59
N TYR A 301 17.42 -28.75 23.54
CA TYR A 301 18.75 -29.35 23.37
C TYR A 301 18.68 -30.86 23.13
N ASN A 302 17.69 -31.54 23.69
CA ASN A 302 17.52 -32.99 23.58
C ASN A 302 16.56 -33.41 22.45
N ARG A 303 15.60 -32.55 22.08
CA ARG A 303 14.59 -32.79 21.05
C ARG A 303 14.35 -31.52 20.23
N SER A 304 14.56 -31.59 18.93
CA SER A 304 14.51 -30.44 18.00
C SER A 304 13.08 -30.01 17.60
N TRP A 305 12.14 -29.97 18.54
CA TRP A 305 10.77 -29.51 18.30
C TRP A 305 10.70 -27.98 18.14
N ARG A 306 10.93 -27.50 16.92
CA ARG A 306 10.96 -26.05 16.59
C ARG A 306 9.72 -25.27 17.02
N ILE A 307 8.53 -25.89 16.96
CA ILE A 307 7.28 -25.21 17.34
C ILE A 307 7.30 -24.74 18.79
N LEU A 308 7.95 -25.48 19.70
CA LEU A 308 8.00 -25.11 21.11
C LEU A 308 8.83 -23.85 21.29
N ASN A 309 9.99 -23.75 20.63
CA ASN A 309 10.84 -22.57 20.69
C ASN A 309 10.11 -21.33 20.15
N THR A 310 9.37 -21.47 19.04
CA THR A 310 8.59 -20.38 18.46
C THR A 310 7.47 -19.92 19.38
N LEU A 311 6.70 -20.86 19.96
CA LEU A 311 5.62 -20.52 20.89
C LEU A 311 6.15 -19.91 22.19
N ALA A 312 7.23 -20.45 22.74
CA ALA A 312 7.89 -19.92 23.93
C ALA A 312 8.37 -18.49 23.72
N PHE A 313 9.02 -18.24 22.59
CA PHE A 313 9.44 -16.90 22.18
C PHE A 313 8.23 -15.97 22.05
N GLY A 314 7.20 -16.40 21.31
CA GLY A 314 5.98 -15.62 21.11
C GLY A 314 5.29 -15.24 22.42
N PHE A 315 5.04 -16.20 23.31
CA PHE A 315 4.41 -15.93 24.60
C PHE A 315 5.28 -15.07 25.51
N THR A 316 6.60 -15.29 25.56
CA THR A 316 7.50 -14.45 26.35
C THR A 316 7.48 -13.00 25.85
N VAL A 317 7.53 -12.79 24.53
CA VAL A 317 7.43 -11.46 23.92
C VAL A 317 6.08 -10.82 24.22
N ILE A 318 4.97 -11.55 24.07
CA ILE A 318 3.63 -11.02 24.35
C ILE A 318 3.51 -10.58 25.82
N LEU A 319 3.90 -11.45 26.77
CA LEU A 319 3.83 -11.13 28.20
C LEU A 319 4.75 -9.97 28.57
N PHE A 320 5.95 -9.92 28.00
CA PHE A 320 6.90 -8.83 28.21
C PHE A 320 6.35 -7.50 27.68
N LEU A 321 5.80 -7.51 26.45
CA LEU A 321 5.20 -6.31 25.85
C LEU A 321 3.95 -5.84 26.60
N LEU A 322 3.08 -6.76 27.03
CA LEU A 322 1.91 -6.42 27.86
C LEU A 322 2.34 -5.71 29.14
N TRP A 323 3.41 -6.18 29.79
CA TRP A 323 3.96 -5.50 30.95
C TRP A 323 4.53 -4.11 30.59
N VAL A 324 5.33 -3.99 29.52
CA VAL A 324 5.90 -2.71 29.07
C VAL A 324 4.81 -1.68 28.76
N PHE A 325 3.75 -2.07 28.03
CA PHE A 325 2.63 -1.19 27.71
C PHE A 325 1.76 -0.85 28.91
N GLY A 326 1.79 -1.66 29.97
CA GLY A 326 1.15 -1.38 31.24
C GLY A 326 1.91 -0.41 32.15
N LEU A 327 3.15 -0.01 31.79
CA LEU A 327 3.94 0.91 32.60
C LEU A 327 3.39 2.33 32.54
N SER A 328 3.20 2.94 33.71
CA SER A 328 2.82 4.35 33.84
C SER A 328 4.04 5.27 33.65
N PRO A 329 3.88 6.51 33.15
CA PRO A 329 4.96 7.50 33.10
C PRO A 329 5.62 7.80 34.45
N GLN A 330 4.94 7.53 35.58
CA GLN A 330 5.47 7.74 36.93
C GLN A 330 6.26 6.53 37.48
N THR A 331 6.54 5.53 36.65
CA THR A 331 7.22 4.31 37.09
C THR A 331 8.64 4.62 37.60
N PRO A 332 9.07 4.05 38.75
CA PRO A 332 10.42 4.28 39.27
C PRO A 332 11.52 3.80 38.32
N ARG A 333 12.64 4.53 38.26
CA ARG A 333 13.82 4.18 37.46
C ARG A 333 14.31 2.74 37.66
N ARG A 334 14.23 2.22 38.89
CA ARG A 334 14.64 0.84 39.22
C ARG A 334 13.83 -0.21 38.46
N THR A 335 12.54 0.02 38.26
CA THR A 335 11.66 -0.90 37.52
C THR A 335 12.09 -1.03 36.06
N TYR A 336 12.44 0.09 35.42
CA TYR A 336 13.00 0.08 34.06
C TYR A 336 14.36 -0.62 33.99
N LEU A 337 15.23 -0.43 35.00
CA LEU A 337 16.50 -1.14 35.08
C LEU A 337 16.31 -2.66 35.16
N TYR A 338 15.43 -3.14 36.05
CA TYR A 338 15.13 -4.57 36.15
C TYR A 338 14.48 -5.09 34.88
N GLY A 339 13.54 -4.34 34.28
CA GLY A 339 12.95 -4.66 32.98
C GLY A 339 14.01 -4.83 31.88
N PHE A 340 15.02 -3.94 31.86
CA PHE A 340 16.11 -4.02 30.92
C PHE A 340 17.01 -5.24 31.16
N LEU A 341 17.35 -5.56 32.42
CA LEU A 341 18.11 -6.76 32.78
C LEU A 341 17.38 -8.06 32.37
N PHE A 342 16.06 -8.14 32.61
CA PHE A 342 15.26 -9.27 32.17
C PHE A 342 15.18 -9.35 30.64
N ALA A 343 15.06 -8.22 29.94
CA ALA A 343 15.12 -8.19 28.48
C ALA A 343 16.46 -8.73 27.95
N THR A 344 17.59 -8.37 28.59
CA THR A 344 18.90 -8.92 28.25
C THR A 344 18.97 -10.42 28.50
N ALA A 345 18.43 -10.89 29.63
CA ALA A 345 18.40 -12.31 29.95
C ALA A 345 17.56 -13.12 28.94
N PHE A 346 16.37 -12.64 28.57
CA PHE A 346 15.55 -13.26 27.53
C PHE A 346 16.25 -13.23 26.16
N TYR A 347 16.88 -12.11 25.80
CA TYR A 347 17.64 -11.99 24.56
C TYR A 347 18.73 -13.06 24.46
N VAL A 348 19.57 -13.17 25.49
CA VAL A 348 20.66 -14.16 25.54
C VAL A 348 20.09 -15.58 25.53
N LEU A 349 19.03 -15.85 26.30
CA LEU A 349 18.40 -17.17 26.37
C LEU A 349 17.88 -17.62 25.00
N PHE A 350 17.09 -16.79 24.31
CA PHE A 350 16.56 -17.14 22.99
C PHE A 350 17.62 -17.14 21.89
N PHE A 351 18.67 -16.32 22.02
CA PHE A 351 19.83 -16.38 21.14
C PHE A 351 20.53 -17.74 21.25
N ILE A 352 20.77 -18.22 22.47
CA ILE A 352 21.36 -19.55 22.72
C ILE A 352 20.43 -20.66 22.24
N ILE A 353 19.12 -20.61 22.54
CA ILE A 353 18.15 -21.62 22.10
C ILE A 353 18.14 -21.76 20.58
N ASN A 354 18.15 -20.64 19.85
CA ASN A 354 18.11 -20.62 18.38
C ASN A 354 19.38 -21.23 17.76
N ILE A 355 20.54 -21.05 18.40
CA ILE A 355 21.83 -21.54 17.91
C ILE A 355 22.11 -22.98 18.37
N ALA A 356 21.80 -23.32 19.62
CA ALA A 356 22.20 -24.59 20.24
C ALA A 356 21.72 -25.81 19.45
N ASN A 357 20.46 -25.80 19.00
CA ASN A 357 19.88 -26.93 18.24
C ASN A 357 20.50 -27.09 16.86
N ASN A 358 20.72 -25.98 16.16
CA ASN A 358 21.25 -26.00 14.81
C ASN A 358 22.76 -26.35 14.79
N VAL A 359 23.52 -25.92 15.80
CA VAL A 359 24.94 -26.27 15.98
C VAL A 359 25.13 -27.73 16.42
N LYS A 360 24.27 -28.26 17.32
CA LYS A 360 24.39 -29.64 17.81
C LYS A 360 24.09 -30.68 16.73
N GLU A 361 23.03 -30.47 15.96
CA GLU A 361 22.55 -31.45 14.98
C GLU A 361 23.10 -31.19 13.56
N ASN A 362 24.02 -30.24 13.38
CA ASN A 362 24.54 -29.78 12.07
C ASN A 362 23.42 -29.51 11.04
N LYS A 363 22.28 -28.98 11.51
CA LYS A 363 21.13 -28.68 10.66
C LYS A 363 21.33 -27.34 9.96
N LYS A 364 20.92 -27.28 8.69
CA LYS A 364 20.86 -26.02 7.93
C LYS A 364 19.85 -25.08 8.60
N PHE A 365 20.21 -23.80 8.69
CA PHE A 365 19.27 -22.79 9.16
C PHE A 365 18.16 -22.62 8.12
N VAL A 366 16.91 -22.71 8.57
CA VAL A 366 15.75 -22.44 7.71
C VAL A 366 15.30 -20.99 7.94
N ALA A 367 14.55 -20.43 6.99
CA ALA A 367 14.02 -19.06 7.07
C ALA A 367 13.42 -18.70 8.45
N PHE A 368 12.72 -19.64 9.11
CA PHE A 368 12.17 -19.45 10.45
C PHE A 368 13.23 -19.22 11.55
N ASP A 369 14.36 -19.92 11.49
CA ASP A 369 15.44 -19.75 12.47
C ASP A 369 16.05 -18.34 12.35
N PHE A 370 16.23 -17.87 11.10
CA PHE A 370 16.64 -16.49 10.80
C PHE A 370 15.63 -15.46 11.32
N SER A 371 14.34 -15.69 11.11
CA SER A 371 13.28 -14.79 11.57
C SER A 371 13.30 -14.63 13.09
N ILE A 372 13.40 -15.73 13.85
CA ILE A 372 13.45 -15.65 15.32
C ILE A 372 14.70 -14.91 15.79
N LEU A 373 15.87 -15.19 15.21
CA LEU A 373 17.12 -14.52 15.57
C LEU A 373 17.07 -13.01 15.30
N LEU A 374 16.55 -12.63 14.13
CA LEU A 374 16.36 -11.24 13.74
C LEU A 374 15.33 -10.54 14.63
N SER A 375 14.17 -11.17 14.88
CA SER A 375 13.11 -10.64 15.74
C SER A 375 13.60 -10.47 17.18
N ASN A 376 14.31 -11.46 17.74
CA ASN A 376 14.87 -11.39 19.09
C ASN A 376 15.83 -10.19 19.22
N THR A 377 16.71 -10.01 18.23
CA THR A 377 17.67 -8.90 18.23
C THR A 377 16.98 -7.54 18.05
N ALA A 378 16.00 -7.43 17.16
CA ALA A 378 15.23 -6.20 16.93
C ALA A 378 14.36 -5.81 18.12
N LEU A 379 13.71 -6.77 18.77
CA LEU A 379 12.89 -6.54 19.97
C LEU A 379 13.76 -6.14 21.15
N TYR A 380 14.90 -6.81 21.36
CA TYR A 380 15.84 -6.43 22.42
C TYR A 380 16.42 -5.02 22.19
N PHE A 381 16.76 -4.69 20.94
CA PHE A 381 17.19 -3.36 20.58
C PHE A 381 16.11 -2.31 20.91
N SER A 382 14.87 -2.56 20.49
CA SER A 382 13.74 -1.66 20.73
C SER A 382 13.45 -1.47 22.23
N ALA A 383 13.47 -2.56 22.99
CA ALA A 383 13.32 -2.53 24.44
C ALA A 383 14.45 -1.75 25.11
N GLY A 384 15.71 -1.98 24.69
CA GLY A 384 16.86 -1.25 25.22
C GLY A 384 16.79 0.25 24.95
N LEU A 385 16.40 0.66 23.74
CA LEU A 385 16.17 2.08 23.43
C LEU A 385 15.08 2.68 24.31
N TYR A 386 13.94 1.98 24.45
CA TYR A 386 12.83 2.42 25.30
C TYR A 386 13.24 2.57 26.77
N PHE A 387 13.90 1.57 27.36
CA PHE A 387 14.31 1.62 28.76
C PHE A 387 15.38 2.69 29.01
N LEU A 388 16.37 2.83 28.13
CA LEU A 388 17.38 3.88 28.27
C LEU A 388 16.74 5.27 28.22
N HIS A 389 15.77 5.48 27.32
CA HIS A 389 15.02 6.72 27.27
C HIS A 389 14.20 6.95 28.56
N ALA A 390 13.43 5.94 28.99
CA ALA A 390 12.58 6.02 30.17
C ALA A 390 13.37 6.22 31.48
N MET A 391 14.60 5.73 31.55
CA MET A 391 15.53 5.95 32.67
C MET A 391 16.23 7.32 32.64
N GLY A 392 15.92 8.20 31.68
CA GLY A 392 16.63 9.47 31.47
C GLY A 392 18.08 9.29 31.03
N SER A 393 18.44 8.10 30.54
CA SER A 393 19.80 7.69 30.14
C SER A 393 19.92 7.62 28.61
N GLY A 394 19.17 8.47 27.90
CA GLY A 394 19.09 8.48 26.43
C GLY A 394 20.43 8.73 25.74
N GLU A 395 21.37 9.40 26.40
CA GLU A 395 22.72 9.67 25.89
C GLU A 395 23.52 8.39 25.57
N TYR A 396 23.17 7.26 26.19
CA TYR A 396 23.82 5.97 25.99
C TYR A 396 23.15 5.11 24.90
N GLN A 397 22.11 5.59 24.22
CA GLN A 397 21.41 4.81 23.18
C GLN A 397 22.33 4.48 22.01
N GLY A 398 23.19 5.41 21.56
CA GLY A 398 24.19 5.13 20.53
C GLY A 398 25.21 4.09 21.00
N LEU A 399 25.75 4.25 22.22
CA LEU A 399 26.69 3.28 22.80
C LEU A 399 26.07 1.88 22.91
N PHE A 400 24.81 1.78 23.35
CA PHE A 400 24.07 0.53 23.41
C PHE A 400 23.90 -0.11 22.02
N THR A 401 23.59 0.70 21.00
CA THR A 401 23.49 0.26 19.60
C THR A 401 24.82 -0.32 19.11
N ALA A 402 25.93 0.37 19.39
CA ALA A 402 27.27 -0.07 19.03
C ALA A 402 27.67 -1.36 19.77
N LEU A 403 27.36 -1.45 21.08
CA LEU A 403 27.61 -2.64 21.89
C LEU A 403 26.84 -3.85 21.36
N LEU A 404 25.59 -3.66 20.91
CA LEU A 404 24.82 -4.73 20.29
C LEU A 404 25.45 -5.19 18.97
N GLY A 405 26.00 -4.26 18.17
CA GLY A 405 26.81 -4.58 17.00
C GLY A 405 28.07 -5.38 17.36
N ALA A 406 28.83 -4.94 18.36
CA ALA A 406 30.04 -5.63 18.83
C ALA A 406 29.75 -7.02 19.41
N LEU A 407 28.62 -7.19 20.09
CA LEU A 407 28.16 -8.46 20.63
C LEU A 407 27.80 -9.44 19.51
N ASN A 408 27.06 -9.00 18.48
CA ASN A 408 26.78 -9.81 17.29
C ASN A 408 28.05 -10.17 16.51
N LEU A 409 29.03 -9.25 16.44
CA LEU A 409 30.34 -9.51 15.85
C LEU A 409 31.10 -10.60 16.62
N SER A 410 31.07 -10.52 17.95
CA SER A 410 31.71 -11.51 18.84
C SER A 410 31.11 -12.91 18.64
N PHE A 411 29.79 -13.00 18.50
CA PHE A 411 29.12 -14.26 18.18
C PHE A 411 29.45 -14.76 16.78
N SER A 412 29.45 -13.88 15.77
CA SER A 412 29.84 -14.22 14.41
C SER A 412 31.24 -14.82 14.35
N TRP A 413 32.18 -14.20 15.07
CA TRP A 413 33.56 -14.66 15.18
C TRP A 413 33.68 -16.00 15.92
N ALA A 414 32.95 -16.18 17.03
CA ALA A 414 32.94 -17.44 17.77
C ALA A 414 32.40 -18.61 16.94
N LEU A 415 31.36 -18.37 16.13
CA LEU A 415 30.81 -19.37 15.21
C LEU A 415 31.71 -19.64 14.01
N PHE A 416 32.38 -18.62 13.47
CA PHE A 416 33.32 -18.77 12.36
C PHE A 416 34.48 -19.72 12.68
N ARG A 417 34.93 -19.74 13.95
CA ARG A 417 35.97 -20.68 14.41
C ARG A 417 35.53 -22.15 14.36
N LYS A 418 34.22 -22.43 14.30
CA LYS A 418 33.67 -23.79 14.19
C LYS A 418 33.28 -24.08 12.74
N GLN A 419 34.08 -24.89 12.04
CA GLN A 419 33.87 -25.23 10.62
C GLN A 419 32.56 -26.01 10.32
N SER A 420 31.84 -26.47 11.34
CA SER A 420 30.59 -27.23 11.21
C SER A 420 29.32 -26.36 11.11
N VAL A 421 29.45 -25.03 11.18
CA VAL A 421 28.31 -24.11 11.23
C VAL A 421 27.94 -23.61 9.81
N ASP A 422 26.64 -23.53 9.52
CA ASP A 422 26.14 -23.03 8.24
C ASP A 422 26.62 -21.59 7.95
N LYS A 423 27.26 -21.39 6.80
CA LYS A 423 27.80 -20.09 6.34
C LYS A 423 26.73 -19.00 6.28
N ASN A 424 25.46 -19.37 6.08
CA ASN A 424 24.37 -18.40 6.03
C ASN A 424 24.15 -17.67 7.38
N ILE A 425 24.42 -18.34 8.51
CA ILE A 425 24.33 -17.72 9.85
C ILE A 425 25.39 -16.65 10.00
N PHE A 426 26.61 -16.94 9.52
CA PHE A 426 27.71 -15.99 9.54
C PHE A 426 27.39 -14.74 8.71
N TYR A 427 26.82 -14.90 7.51
CA TYR A 427 26.37 -13.76 6.70
C TYR A 427 25.24 -12.97 7.37
N LEU A 428 24.29 -13.64 8.04
CA LEU A 428 23.24 -12.95 8.80
C LEU A 428 23.84 -12.10 9.93
N LEU A 429 24.72 -12.69 10.76
CA LEU A 429 25.31 -11.98 11.91
C LEU A 429 26.20 -10.81 11.48
N ILE A 430 26.94 -10.95 10.37
CA ILE A 430 27.66 -9.82 9.76
C ILE A 430 26.68 -8.74 9.29
N GLY A 431 25.60 -9.13 8.60
CA GLY A 431 24.57 -8.20 8.18
C GLY A 431 23.99 -7.41 9.35
N ILE A 432 23.60 -8.10 10.42
CA ILE A 432 23.11 -7.52 11.67
C ILE A 432 24.16 -6.58 12.28
N THR A 433 25.42 -7.00 12.34
CA THR A 433 26.53 -6.20 12.88
C THR A 433 26.69 -4.88 12.12
N VAL A 434 26.78 -4.94 10.79
CA VAL A 434 26.93 -3.76 9.93
C VAL A 434 25.73 -2.83 10.09
N SER A 435 24.51 -3.39 10.17
CA SER A 435 23.30 -2.61 10.41
C SER A 435 23.34 -1.86 11.75
N PHE A 436 23.77 -2.50 12.85
CA PHE A 436 23.84 -1.82 14.15
C PHE A 436 24.98 -0.80 14.23
N ILE A 437 26.13 -1.07 13.60
CA ILE A 437 27.21 -0.08 13.51
C ILE A 437 26.73 1.16 12.74
N SER A 438 26.05 0.96 11.61
CA SER A 438 25.44 2.05 10.84
C SER A 438 24.39 2.81 11.67
N LEU A 439 23.47 2.10 12.33
CA LEU A 439 22.40 2.68 13.17
C LEU A 439 22.91 3.45 14.39
N THR A 440 24.16 3.22 14.82
CA THR A 440 24.73 3.92 15.98
C THR A 440 24.72 5.43 15.79
N ALA A 441 25.08 5.93 14.60
CA ALA A 441 25.11 7.35 14.30
C ALA A 441 23.71 7.99 14.33
N PRO A 442 22.69 7.52 13.58
CA PRO A 442 21.36 8.14 13.59
C PRO A 442 20.64 7.99 14.93
N VAL A 443 20.97 6.98 15.75
CA VAL A 443 20.42 6.87 17.12
C VAL A 443 21.02 7.92 18.07
N GLN A 444 22.29 8.29 17.89
CA GLN A 444 22.94 9.30 18.74
C GLN A 444 22.67 10.73 18.27
N LEU A 445 22.49 10.93 16.97
CA LEU A 445 22.19 12.23 16.38
C LEU A 445 20.76 12.67 16.72
N GLN A 446 20.53 13.99 16.68
CA GLN A 446 19.22 14.57 16.99
C GLN A 446 18.66 15.36 15.80
N GLY A 447 17.34 15.23 15.60
CA GLY A 447 16.57 15.96 14.59
C GLY A 447 17.18 15.82 13.19
N ASN A 448 17.34 16.94 12.50
CA ASN A 448 17.71 16.95 11.09
C ASN A 448 19.08 16.31 10.77
N ASN A 449 19.97 16.18 11.75
CA ASN A 449 21.27 15.52 11.56
C ASN A 449 21.09 14.03 11.21
N ILE A 450 20.02 13.39 11.68
CA ILE A 450 19.65 12.02 11.35
C ILE A 450 19.38 11.90 9.85
N THR A 451 18.57 12.81 9.31
CA THR A 451 18.22 12.85 7.88
C THR A 451 19.44 13.11 7.00
N LEU A 452 20.36 14.00 7.42
CA LEU A 452 21.61 14.24 6.71
C LEU A 452 22.48 12.99 6.66
N PHE A 453 22.60 12.26 7.77
CA PHE A 453 23.35 11.01 7.83
C PHE A 453 22.78 9.97 6.86
N TRP A 454 21.47 9.71 6.90
CA TRP A 454 20.82 8.78 5.97
C TRP A 454 20.97 9.21 4.51
N ALA A 455 20.89 10.52 4.23
CA ALA A 455 21.09 11.06 2.89
C ALA A 455 22.52 10.82 2.38
N SER A 456 23.54 10.97 3.22
CA SER A 456 24.93 10.66 2.85
C SER A 456 25.15 9.15 2.69
N GLU A 457 24.60 8.36 3.63
CA GLU A 457 24.80 6.92 3.67
C GLU A 457 24.15 6.21 2.47
N CYS A 458 22.93 6.57 2.06
CA CYS A 458 22.32 5.96 0.87
C CYS A 458 23.15 6.17 -0.40
N VAL A 459 23.75 7.35 -0.59
CA VAL A 459 24.65 7.65 -1.72
C VAL A 459 25.92 6.81 -1.64
N LEU A 460 26.53 6.74 -0.45
CA LEU A 460 27.74 5.96 -0.21
C LEU A 460 27.51 4.47 -0.43
N LEU A 461 26.41 3.91 0.08
CA LEU A 461 26.03 2.51 -0.14
C LEU A 461 25.74 2.24 -1.62
N TYR A 462 25.09 3.16 -2.34
CA TYR A 462 24.87 2.97 -3.77
C TYR A 462 26.20 2.98 -4.55
N TRP A 463 27.12 3.89 -4.18
CA TRP A 463 28.45 3.92 -4.76
C TRP A 463 29.24 2.64 -4.45
N LEU A 464 29.16 2.13 -3.21
CA LEU A 464 29.76 0.86 -2.80
C LEU A 464 29.17 -0.31 -3.57
N TYR A 465 27.87 -0.29 -3.84
CA TYR A 465 27.19 -1.27 -4.68
C TYR A 465 27.79 -1.29 -6.10
N LEU A 466 28.03 -0.12 -6.72
CA LEU A 466 28.65 -0.07 -8.06
C LEU A 466 30.07 -0.67 -8.09
N ARG A 467 30.81 -0.60 -6.97
CA ARG A 467 32.15 -1.16 -6.83
C ARG A 467 32.14 -2.65 -6.52
N SER A 468 31.31 -3.08 -5.58
CA SER A 468 31.26 -4.44 -5.05
C SER A 468 30.39 -5.39 -5.89
N LYS A 469 29.40 -4.86 -6.62
CA LYS A 469 28.37 -5.62 -7.34
C LYS A 469 27.53 -6.57 -6.47
N ILE A 470 27.52 -6.36 -5.14
CA ILE A 470 26.74 -7.18 -4.21
C ILE A 470 25.29 -6.66 -4.15
N PRO A 471 24.27 -7.42 -4.57
CA PRO A 471 22.90 -6.93 -4.69
C PRO A 471 22.30 -6.46 -3.36
N LEU A 472 22.72 -7.08 -2.24
CA LEU A 472 22.28 -6.71 -0.88
C LEU A 472 22.65 -5.27 -0.53
N VAL A 473 23.81 -4.78 -0.98
CA VAL A 473 24.27 -3.41 -0.74
C VAL A 473 23.40 -2.40 -1.50
N GLY A 474 22.98 -2.74 -2.72
CA GLY A 474 22.05 -1.93 -3.49
C GLY A 474 20.66 -1.86 -2.85
N LEU A 475 20.19 -2.97 -2.27
CA LEU A 475 18.94 -3.02 -1.52
C LEU A 475 19.03 -2.21 -0.22
N ALA A 476 20.16 -2.29 0.49
CA ALA A 476 20.41 -1.48 1.68
C ALA A 476 20.37 0.03 1.36
N SER A 477 21.02 0.47 0.28
CA SER A 477 20.96 1.86 -0.19
C SER A 477 19.51 2.33 -0.43
N MET A 478 18.68 1.48 -1.05
CA MET A 478 17.26 1.80 -1.29
C MET A 478 16.46 1.91 0.01
N ILE A 479 16.67 0.99 0.96
CA ILE A 479 16.02 1.05 2.28
C ILE A 479 16.42 2.33 3.02
N VAL A 480 17.71 2.66 3.03
CA VAL A 480 18.23 3.88 3.67
C VAL A 480 17.68 5.14 2.98
N TRP A 481 17.51 5.14 1.66
CA TRP A 481 16.86 6.24 0.96
C TRP A 481 15.39 6.43 1.37
N ILE A 482 14.64 5.34 1.59
CA ILE A 482 13.27 5.42 2.12
C ILE A 482 13.30 5.94 3.57
N ALA A 483 14.23 5.46 4.40
CA ALA A 483 14.39 5.95 5.77
C ALA A 483 14.72 7.45 5.82
N MET A 484 15.58 7.93 4.92
CA MET A 484 15.86 9.36 4.73
C MET A 484 14.58 10.16 4.44
N LEU A 485 13.72 9.69 3.53
CA LEU A 485 12.46 10.37 3.20
C LEU A 485 11.49 10.40 4.39
N LEU A 486 11.36 9.30 5.13
CA LEU A 486 10.53 9.23 6.33
C LEU A 486 11.05 10.16 7.43
N SER A 487 12.37 10.14 7.66
CA SER A 487 13.05 11.04 8.61
C SER A 487 12.84 12.51 8.23
N LEU A 488 12.93 12.84 6.95
CA LEU A 488 12.68 14.20 6.46
C LEU A 488 11.23 14.65 6.68
N LEU A 489 10.25 13.75 6.48
CA LEU A 489 8.85 14.04 6.78
C LEU A 489 8.64 14.34 8.27
N MET A 490 9.30 13.57 9.15
CA MET A 490 9.27 13.82 10.59
C MET A 490 9.91 15.17 10.94
N ASP A 491 11.05 15.51 10.34
CA ASP A 491 11.71 16.81 10.50
C ASP A 491 10.80 17.96 10.06
N TRP A 492 10.08 17.81 8.95
CA TRP A 492 9.12 18.82 8.49
C TRP A 492 7.99 19.03 9.49
N VAL A 493 7.40 17.95 9.99
CA VAL A 493 6.34 18.01 11.01
C VAL A 493 6.86 18.70 12.27
N GLN A 494 8.05 18.33 12.75
CA GLN A 494 8.61 18.90 13.97
C GLN A 494 9.02 20.37 13.81
N PHE A 495 9.61 20.74 12.67
CA PHE A 495 10.18 22.07 12.45
C PHE A 495 9.16 23.07 11.91
N TYR A 496 8.39 22.70 10.87
CA TYR A 496 7.51 23.63 10.17
C TYR A 496 6.08 23.71 10.75
N LEU A 497 5.63 22.75 11.57
CA LEU A 497 4.38 22.92 12.33
C LEU A 497 4.56 23.76 13.58
N ASN A 498 5.73 23.68 14.22
CA ASN A 498 6.06 24.51 15.37
C ASN A 498 6.64 25.83 14.85
N ILE A 499 5.78 26.83 14.63
CA ILE A 499 6.14 28.16 14.07
C ILE A 499 7.11 28.91 15.00
N LYS A 500 8.37 28.49 15.02
CA LYS A 500 9.46 29.02 15.85
C LYS A 500 10.33 30.01 15.09
N PRO A 501 11.06 30.89 15.80
CA PRO A 501 12.04 31.76 15.19
C PRO A 501 13.13 31.00 14.43
N ALA A 502 13.31 31.36 13.16
CA ALA A 502 14.33 30.79 12.30
C ALA A 502 14.81 31.83 11.28
N PHE A 503 16.01 31.63 10.73
CA PHE A 503 16.50 32.39 9.59
C PHE A 503 15.55 32.24 8.39
N ILE A 504 15.39 33.34 7.63
CA ILE A 504 14.45 33.45 6.50
C ILE A 504 14.77 32.46 5.38
N ILE A 505 16.06 32.25 5.11
CA ILE A 505 16.58 31.25 4.19
C ILE A 505 17.75 30.57 4.93
N PHE A 506 17.99 29.28 4.67
CA PHE A 506 19.04 28.46 5.32
C PHE A 506 18.79 28.06 6.79
N ASN A 507 17.54 27.94 7.21
CA ASN A 507 17.27 27.20 8.45
C ASN A 507 17.47 25.68 8.27
N LYS A 508 17.41 24.96 9.41
CA LYS A 508 17.65 23.51 9.46
C LYS A 508 16.74 22.74 8.50
N GLY A 509 15.44 23.02 8.47
CA GLY A 509 14.49 22.35 7.58
C GLY A 509 14.78 22.57 6.10
N PHE A 510 15.12 23.79 5.72
CA PHE A 510 15.47 24.14 4.34
C PHE A 510 16.73 23.42 3.86
N VAL A 511 17.82 23.51 4.63
CA VAL A 511 19.11 22.91 4.28
C VAL A 511 19.00 21.39 4.15
N THR A 512 18.29 20.73 5.07
CA THR A 512 18.17 19.27 5.05
C THR A 512 17.30 18.78 3.92
N THR A 513 16.27 19.54 3.54
CA THR A 513 15.45 19.23 2.38
C THR A 513 16.24 19.35 1.07
N ILE A 514 17.04 20.41 0.92
CA ILE A 514 17.92 20.57 -0.25
C ILE A 514 18.97 19.48 -0.30
N TYR A 515 19.60 19.14 0.83
CA TYR A 515 20.60 18.09 0.88
C TYR A 515 20.01 16.73 0.46
N ALA A 516 18.83 16.37 0.97
CA ALA A 516 18.11 15.16 0.56
C ALA A 516 17.73 15.17 -0.93
N ALA A 517 17.36 16.32 -1.48
CA ALA A 517 17.11 16.50 -2.92
C ALA A 517 18.37 16.23 -3.76
N ILE A 518 19.52 16.79 -3.34
CA ILE A 518 20.82 16.58 -3.99
C ILE A 518 21.21 15.10 -3.93
N CYS A 519 21.14 14.47 -2.77
CA CYS A 519 21.47 13.05 -2.61
C CYS A 519 20.57 12.14 -3.48
N SER A 520 19.27 12.43 -3.54
CA SER A 520 18.35 11.71 -4.44
C SER A 520 18.75 11.87 -5.91
N TYR A 521 19.17 13.08 -6.32
CA TYR A 521 19.66 13.31 -7.68
C TYR A 521 21.02 12.64 -7.95
N LEU A 522 21.93 12.61 -6.98
CA LEU A 522 23.21 11.89 -7.08
C LEU A 522 23.00 10.39 -7.28
N ILE A 523 22.06 9.77 -6.56
CA ILE A 523 21.68 8.37 -6.77
C ILE A 523 21.18 8.16 -8.21
N PHE A 524 20.35 9.07 -8.73
CA PHE A 524 19.93 9.00 -10.13
C PHE A 524 21.13 9.04 -11.10
N LEU A 525 22.11 9.92 -10.89
CA LEU A 525 23.31 10.00 -11.74
C LEU A 525 24.15 8.72 -11.67
N LEU A 526 24.38 8.20 -10.46
CA LEU A 526 25.10 6.95 -10.24
C LEU A 526 24.40 5.78 -10.92
N ARG A 527 23.07 5.74 -10.83
CA ARG A 527 22.26 4.69 -11.42
C ARG A 527 22.20 4.75 -12.94
N LYS A 528 22.19 5.94 -13.53
CA LYS A 528 22.28 6.12 -14.99
C LYS A 528 23.60 5.59 -15.57
N LYS A 529 24.66 5.59 -14.77
CA LYS A 529 25.98 5.06 -15.14
C LYS A 529 26.04 3.52 -15.07
N ASP A 530 25.13 2.90 -14.33
CA ASP A 530 25.01 1.45 -14.22
C ASP A 530 24.39 0.86 -15.49
N SER A 531 25.12 -0.01 -16.20
CA SER A 531 24.77 -0.51 -17.53
C SER A 531 23.73 -1.65 -17.50
N GLY A 532 22.73 -1.57 -16.61
CA GLY A 532 21.49 -2.36 -16.60
C GLY A 532 21.59 -3.89 -16.56
N LYS A 533 22.78 -4.49 -16.53
CA LYS A 533 23.00 -5.95 -16.71
C LYS A 533 23.25 -6.71 -15.40
N THR A 534 23.34 -6.05 -14.25
CA THR A 534 23.89 -6.66 -13.01
C THR A 534 22.96 -6.65 -11.79
N MET A 535 21.79 -6.00 -11.85
CA MET A 535 20.84 -6.01 -10.73
C MET A 535 19.83 -7.17 -10.84
N ALA A 536 19.99 -8.19 -10.00
CA ALA A 536 18.93 -9.16 -9.71
C ALA A 536 18.17 -8.74 -8.43
N GLY A 537 16.83 -8.86 -8.42
CA GLY A 537 15.99 -8.67 -7.22
C GLY A 537 15.05 -7.46 -7.24
N LEU A 538 14.58 -7.03 -6.06
CA LEU A 538 13.56 -5.97 -5.89
C LEU A 538 14.03 -4.58 -6.39
N THR A 539 15.34 -4.34 -6.37
CA THR A 539 15.98 -3.08 -6.79
C THR A 539 15.93 -2.84 -8.29
N SER A 540 15.85 -3.90 -9.11
CA SER A 540 15.74 -3.77 -10.58
C SER A 540 14.35 -3.31 -11.03
N LYS A 541 13.31 -3.53 -10.21
CA LYS A 541 11.92 -3.15 -10.52
C LYS A 541 11.64 -1.66 -10.40
N LEU A 542 12.39 -0.95 -9.55
CA LEU A 542 12.20 0.47 -9.32
C LEU A 542 12.92 1.25 -10.43
N PRO A 543 12.28 2.12 -11.24
CA PRO A 543 12.99 2.80 -12.33
C PRO A 543 13.94 3.89 -11.82
N ALA A 544 15.06 4.13 -12.52
CA ALA A 544 16.06 5.13 -12.11
C ALA A 544 15.48 6.55 -12.00
N ASN A 545 14.49 6.86 -12.85
CA ASN A 545 13.81 8.15 -12.90
C ASN A 545 13.08 8.50 -11.59
N VAL A 546 12.76 7.53 -10.72
CA VAL A 546 12.10 7.79 -9.43
C VAL A 546 12.96 8.67 -8.54
N TYR A 547 14.26 8.40 -8.44
CA TYR A 547 15.19 9.20 -7.63
C TYR A 547 15.30 10.65 -8.13
N ARG A 548 15.30 10.83 -9.45
CA ARG A 548 15.28 12.17 -10.08
C ARG A 548 14.00 12.91 -9.75
N ILE A 549 12.86 12.25 -9.94
CA ILE A 549 11.53 12.80 -9.67
C ILE A 549 11.43 13.22 -8.19
N ALA A 550 11.81 12.33 -7.28
CA ALA A 550 11.86 12.64 -5.85
C ALA A 550 12.76 13.83 -5.54
N GLY A 551 13.96 13.91 -6.15
CA GLY A 551 14.84 15.06 -6.00
C GLY A 551 14.20 16.38 -6.43
N VAL A 552 13.46 16.39 -7.55
CA VAL A 552 12.71 17.59 -8.00
C VAL A 552 11.57 17.95 -7.06
N ILE A 553 10.81 16.96 -6.58
CA ILE A 553 9.73 17.19 -5.60
C ILE A 553 10.31 17.79 -4.31
N LEU A 554 11.38 17.20 -3.77
CA LEU A 554 12.04 17.72 -2.58
C LEU A 554 12.58 19.14 -2.79
N LEU A 555 13.13 19.43 -3.97
CA LEU A 555 13.57 20.78 -4.30
C LEU A 555 12.41 21.79 -4.29
N TYR A 556 11.26 21.44 -4.88
CA TYR A 556 10.05 22.26 -4.79
C TYR A 556 9.56 22.42 -3.33
N MET A 557 9.55 21.32 -2.58
CA MET A 557 9.10 21.33 -1.18
C MET A 557 9.97 22.22 -0.30
N SER A 558 11.27 22.30 -0.56
CA SER A 558 12.18 23.17 0.20
C SER A 558 11.74 24.63 0.20
N GLY A 559 11.36 25.18 -0.97
CA GLY A 559 10.90 26.56 -1.08
C GLY A 559 9.45 26.74 -0.64
N ALA A 560 8.58 25.77 -0.96
CA ALA A 560 7.16 25.83 -0.59
C ALA A 560 6.96 25.85 0.95
N LEU A 561 7.67 24.96 1.66
CA LEU A 561 7.62 24.90 3.13
C LEU A 561 8.20 26.16 3.76
N GLU A 562 9.29 26.69 3.20
CA GLU A 562 9.91 27.90 3.71
C GLU A 562 9.00 29.12 3.57
N ILE A 563 8.38 29.30 2.41
CA ILE A 563 7.40 30.36 2.18
C ILE A 563 6.23 30.21 3.14
N GLN A 564 5.69 29.00 3.27
CA GLN A 564 4.58 28.77 4.20
C GLN A 564 4.97 29.13 5.64
N HIS A 565 6.14 28.73 6.11
CA HIS A 565 6.62 28.99 7.47
C HIS A 565 6.85 30.48 7.72
N GLN A 566 7.64 31.13 6.87
CA GLN A 566 8.01 32.53 7.07
C GLN A 566 6.79 33.44 6.96
N PHE A 567 5.89 33.21 6.01
CA PHE A 567 4.69 34.03 5.89
C PHE A 567 3.66 33.73 6.98
N SER A 568 3.51 32.48 7.42
CA SER A 568 2.63 32.17 8.56
C SER A 568 3.15 32.78 9.86
N ARG A 569 4.47 32.98 9.99
CA ARG A 569 5.07 33.62 11.16
C ARG A 569 4.95 35.15 11.14
N HIS A 570 5.29 35.78 10.02
CA HIS A 570 5.29 37.25 9.92
C HIS A 570 3.89 37.82 9.66
N PHE A 571 2.98 37.01 9.10
CA PHE A 571 1.61 37.37 8.76
C PHE A 571 0.60 36.29 9.23
N PRO A 572 0.50 36.03 10.55
CA PRO A 572 -0.26 34.90 11.10
C PRO A 572 -1.77 34.97 10.83
N GLU A 573 -2.34 36.18 10.83
CA GLU A 573 -3.76 36.42 10.54
C GLU A 573 -4.05 36.69 9.06
N GLY A 574 -3.01 36.71 8.22
CA GLY A 574 -3.12 37.10 6.82
C GLY A 574 -3.20 35.92 5.86
N HIS A 575 -4.00 36.06 4.80
CA HIS A 575 -3.99 35.14 3.65
C HIS A 575 -2.78 35.37 2.69
N VAL A 576 -1.82 36.21 3.10
CA VAL A 576 -0.63 36.61 2.33
C VAL A 576 0.20 35.40 1.89
N LYS A 577 0.36 34.40 2.76
CA LYS A 577 1.16 33.20 2.49
C LYS A 577 0.74 32.48 1.20
N MET A 578 -0.56 32.49 0.88
CA MET A 578 -1.08 31.81 -0.29
C MET A 578 -0.64 32.50 -1.58
N GLN A 579 -0.59 33.84 -1.60
CA GLN A 579 -0.16 34.62 -2.77
C GLN A 579 1.29 34.31 -3.15
N TYR A 580 2.18 34.27 -2.16
CA TYR A 580 3.59 33.97 -2.38
C TYR A 580 3.84 32.50 -2.68
N LEU A 581 3.04 31.58 -2.12
CA LEU A 581 3.11 30.16 -2.47
C LEU A 581 2.69 29.90 -3.93
N LEU A 582 1.65 30.59 -4.41
CA LEU A 582 1.22 30.55 -5.81
C LEU A 582 2.30 31.12 -6.74
N LEU A 583 2.81 32.31 -6.43
CA LEU A 583 3.89 32.94 -7.20
C LEU A 583 5.12 32.03 -7.29
N TYR A 584 5.52 31.42 -6.17
CA TYR A 584 6.62 30.46 -6.13
C TYR A 584 6.33 29.24 -6.99
N THR A 585 5.13 28.66 -6.87
CA THR A 585 4.75 27.46 -7.63
C THR A 585 4.76 27.72 -9.13
N TYR A 586 4.19 28.84 -9.59
CA TYR A 586 4.19 29.18 -11.01
C TYR A 586 5.60 29.46 -11.52
N SER A 587 6.40 30.23 -10.75
CA SER A 587 7.79 30.54 -11.08
C SER A 587 8.64 29.27 -11.18
N PHE A 588 8.53 28.37 -10.19
CA PHE A 588 9.25 27.09 -10.17
C PHE A 588 8.88 26.24 -11.39
N VAL A 589 7.60 26.13 -11.71
CA VAL A 589 7.12 25.36 -12.87
C VAL A 589 7.63 25.93 -14.19
N ILE A 590 7.62 27.26 -14.39
CA ILE A 590 8.16 27.86 -15.62
C ILE A 590 9.66 27.60 -15.73
N ILE A 591 10.42 27.84 -14.65
CA ILE A 591 11.87 27.63 -14.67
C ILE A 591 12.17 26.15 -14.97
N PHE A 592 11.46 25.24 -14.32
CA PHE A 592 11.58 23.81 -14.55
C PHE A 592 11.26 23.43 -16.00
N TYR A 593 10.18 23.98 -16.56
CA TYR A 593 9.81 23.81 -17.96
C TYR A 593 10.92 24.29 -18.92
N LEU A 594 11.49 25.47 -18.66
CA LEU A 594 12.58 26.03 -19.48
C LEU A 594 13.86 25.19 -19.41
N VAL A 595 14.23 24.73 -18.21
CA VAL A 595 15.42 23.88 -17.98
C VAL A 595 15.27 22.54 -18.70
N ILE A 596 14.12 21.88 -18.59
CA ILE A 596 13.90 20.60 -19.27
C ILE A 596 13.87 20.77 -20.79
N ASN A 597 13.23 21.83 -21.30
CA ASN A 597 13.13 22.05 -22.74
C ASN A 597 14.49 22.31 -23.42
N ARG A 598 15.52 22.71 -22.66
CA ARG A 598 16.91 22.79 -23.13
C ARG A 598 17.62 21.43 -23.24
N GLN A 599 17.16 20.39 -22.55
CA GLN A 599 17.80 19.07 -22.57
C GLN A 599 17.25 18.18 -23.72
N ASN A 600 18.13 17.72 -24.61
CA ASN A 600 17.75 16.94 -25.80
C ASN A 600 17.01 15.61 -25.49
N ASN A 601 17.25 15.00 -24.32
CA ASN A 601 16.61 13.74 -23.94
C ASN A 601 15.11 13.87 -23.62
N PHE A 602 14.66 15.05 -23.17
CA PHE A 602 13.28 15.28 -22.75
C PHE A 602 12.37 15.91 -23.80
N LYS A 603 12.94 16.32 -24.95
CA LYS A 603 12.15 16.77 -26.10
C LYS A 603 11.12 15.73 -26.58
N LYS A 604 11.29 14.45 -26.21
CA LYS A 604 10.40 13.34 -26.57
C LYS A 604 9.28 13.07 -25.56
N ASP A 605 9.43 13.39 -24.27
CA ASP A 605 8.40 13.16 -23.23
C ASP A 605 7.50 14.39 -23.02
N PHE A 606 6.78 14.76 -24.10
CA PHE A 606 5.87 15.90 -24.14
C PHE A 606 4.77 15.85 -23.08
N SER A 607 4.28 14.65 -22.75
CA SER A 607 3.18 14.45 -21.78
C SER A 607 3.47 15.12 -20.44
N ILE A 608 4.71 15.05 -19.95
CA ILE A 608 5.07 15.55 -18.61
C ILE A 608 4.91 17.06 -18.53
N HIS A 609 5.40 17.79 -19.53
CA HIS A 609 5.31 19.25 -19.60
C HIS A 609 3.87 19.73 -19.67
N PHE A 610 3.06 19.09 -20.51
CA PHE A 610 1.65 19.44 -20.67
C PHE A 610 0.86 19.25 -19.38
N TYR A 611 1.02 18.10 -18.71
CA TYR A 611 0.29 17.84 -17.48
C TYR A 611 0.78 18.69 -16.30
N LEU A 612 2.08 19.00 -16.22
CA LEU A 612 2.63 19.83 -15.15
C LEU A 612 2.13 21.29 -15.28
N LEU A 613 2.01 21.81 -16.51
CA LEU A 613 1.38 23.11 -16.75
C LEU A 613 -0.13 23.08 -16.47
N LEU A 614 -0.82 21.97 -16.77
CA LEU A 614 -2.24 21.77 -16.42
C LEU A 614 -2.45 21.71 -14.90
N ALA A 615 -1.50 21.17 -14.14
CA ALA A 615 -1.57 21.12 -12.68
C ALA A 615 -1.52 22.52 -12.05
N CYS A 616 -0.71 23.45 -12.59
CA CYS A 616 -0.72 24.86 -12.15
C CYS A 616 -2.09 25.51 -12.33
N LEU A 617 -2.77 25.17 -13.43
CA LEU A 617 -4.14 25.61 -13.64
C LEU A 617 -5.03 25.04 -12.53
N ALA A 618 -5.05 23.72 -12.32
CA ALA A 618 -5.87 23.12 -11.26
C ALA A 618 -5.64 23.76 -9.88
N ILE A 619 -4.37 24.03 -9.50
CA ILE A 619 -4.00 24.70 -8.24
C ILE A 619 -4.64 26.09 -8.13
N TYR A 620 -4.68 26.87 -9.22
CA TYR A 620 -5.35 28.17 -9.22
C TYR A 620 -6.84 28.05 -8.83
N LEU A 621 -7.60 27.06 -9.36
CA LEU A 621 -9.03 26.91 -9.03
C LEU A 621 -9.27 26.68 -7.55
N PHE A 622 -8.45 25.82 -6.94
CA PHE A 622 -8.53 25.56 -5.50
C PHE A 622 -8.18 26.80 -4.67
N SER A 623 -7.42 27.74 -5.24
CA SER A 623 -6.93 28.93 -4.56
C SER A 623 -7.82 30.16 -4.74
N ILE A 624 -8.89 30.06 -5.55
CA ILE A 624 -9.79 31.20 -5.82
C ILE A 624 -10.38 31.76 -4.53
N THR A 625 -10.88 30.90 -3.64
CA THR A 625 -11.49 31.34 -2.36
C THR A 625 -10.50 32.11 -1.49
N GLU A 626 -9.28 31.60 -1.36
CA GLU A 626 -8.20 32.24 -0.60
C GLU A 626 -7.76 33.57 -1.22
N ASN A 627 -7.78 33.68 -2.55
CA ASN A 627 -7.49 34.95 -3.25
C ASN A 627 -8.55 36.01 -2.95
N PHE A 628 -9.84 35.64 -2.94
CA PHE A 628 -10.92 36.55 -2.53
C PHE A 628 -10.80 36.95 -1.05
N ALA A 629 -10.45 36.02 -0.16
CA ALA A 629 -10.25 36.31 1.26
C ALA A 629 -9.05 37.26 1.48
N PHE A 630 -7.95 37.06 0.77
CA PHE A 630 -6.81 37.99 0.78
C PHE A 630 -7.21 39.39 0.29
N LEU A 631 -7.94 39.49 -0.82
CA LEU A 631 -8.37 40.78 -1.35
C LEU A 631 -9.32 41.50 -0.38
N TYR A 632 -10.21 40.77 0.29
CA TYR A 632 -11.09 41.30 1.33
C TYR A 632 -10.30 41.96 2.47
N GLN A 633 -9.26 41.30 2.99
CA GLN A 633 -8.37 41.85 4.02
C GLN A 633 -7.64 43.11 3.55
N VAL A 634 -7.21 43.14 2.29
CA VAL A 634 -6.51 44.30 1.73
C VAL A 634 -7.43 45.51 1.57
N LEU A 635 -8.66 45.31 1.08
CA LEU A 635 -9.57 46.39 0.73
C LEU A 635 -10.37 46.92 1.93
N LEU A 636 -10.83 46.04 2.83
CA LEU A 636 -11.69 46.44 3.94
C LEU A 636 -10.93 46.63 5.24
N GLU A 637 -10.02 45.70 5.57
CA GLU A 637 -9.21 45.82 6.78
C GLU A 637 -7.99 46.74 6.57
N LYS A 638 -7.70 47.14 5.33
CA LYS A 638 -6.53 47.93 4.92
C LYS A 638 -5.19 47.31 5.36
N ARG A 639 -5.17 45.99 5.57
CA ARG A 639 -3.98 45.23 5.98
C ARG A 639 -3.26 44.70 4.74
N TYR A 640 -1.92 44.64 4.80
CA TYR A 640 -1.11 43.91 3.80
C TYR A 640 -1.20 44.40 2.35
N SER A 641 -1.61 45.65 2.10
CA SER A 641 -1.80 46.21 0.75
C SER A 641 -0.55 46.13 -0.15
N ALA A 642 0.66 46.27 0.41
CA ALA A 642 1.91 46.13 -0.32
C ALA A 642 2.09 44.74 -0.97
N HIS A 643 1.45 43.70 -0.42
CA HIS A 643 1.56 42.33 -0.92
C HIS A 643 0.66 42.04 -2.11
N LEU A 644 -0.21 42.97 -2.52
CA LEU A 644 -1.03 42.87 -3.73
C LEU A 644 -0.15 42.70 -4.98
N ILE A 645 1.08 43.23 -4.96
CA ILE A 645 2.02 43.08 -6.07
C ILE A 645 2.37 41.61 -6.34
N ALA A 646 2.42 40.77 -5.30
CA ALA A 646 2.69 39.34 -5.45
C ALA A 646 1.58 38.64 -6.24
N HIS A 647 0.32 39.02 -6.00
CA HIS A 647 -0.83 38.52 -6.74
C HIS A 647 -0.74 38.90 -8.23
N TRP A 648 -0.52 40.18 -8.55
CA TRP A 648 -0.37 40.65 -9.94
C TRP A 648 0.82 40.02 -10.67
N THR A 649 1.95 39.85 -9.99
CA THR A 649 3.09 39.13 -10.58
C THR A 649 2.76 37.66 -10.83
N ALA A 650 2.04 36.98 -9.93
CA ALA A 650 1.62 35.59 -10.12
C ALA A 650 0.71 35.44 -11.34
N ILE A 651 -0.19 36.40 -11.58
CA ILE A 651 -1.07 36.49 -12.76
C ILE A 651 -0.26 36.58 -14.05
N VAL A 652 0.77 37.44 -14.09
CA VAL A 652 1.64 37.57 -15.27
C VAL A 652 2.38 36.26 -15.56
N VAL A 653 2.92 35.61 -14.52
CA VAL A 653 3.59 34.31 -14.64
C VAL A 653 2.60 33.23 -15.11
N LEU A 654 1.37 33.21 -14.59
CA LEU A 654 0.34 32.27 -15.03
C LEU A 654 -0.08 32.51 -16.49
N ALA A 655 -0.15 33.76 -16.94
CA ALA A 655 -0.38 34.09 -18.35
C ALA A 655 0.74 33.58 -19.27
N LEU A 656 2.00 33.63 -18.82
CA LEU A 656 3.13 33.02 -19.53
C LEU A 656 3.01 31.49 -19.57
N ILE A 657 2.57 30.84 -18.49
CA ILE A 657 2.25 29.40 -18.47
C ILE A 657 1.20 29.09 -19.55
N PHE A 658 0.10 29.85 -19.61
CA PHE A 658 -0.93 29.71 -20.64
C PHE A 658 -0.36 29.85 -22.05
N PHE A 659 0.47 30.87 -22.30
CA PHE A 659 1.12 31.06 -23.59
C PHE A 659 1.99 29.84 -23.97
N PHE A 660 2.76 29.30 -23.02
CA PHE A 660 3.55 28.10 -23.26
C PHE A 660 2.68 26.87 -23.53
N ILE A 661 1.56 26.68 -22.81
CA ILE A 661 0.63 25.58 -23.10
C ILE A 661 0.08 25.70 -24.53
N VAL A 662 -0.40 26.88 -24.93
CA VAL A 662 -0.97 27.11 -26.26
C VAL A 662 0.09 26.90 -27.35
N LYS A 663 1.29 27.45 -27.18
CA LYS A 663 2.41 27.26 -28.12
C LYS A 663 2.76 25.78 -28.26
N THR A 664 2.76 25.05 -27.15
CA THR A 664 3.12 23.63 -27.06
C THR A 664 2.06 22.74 -27.73
N VAL A 665 0.77 23.02 -27.50
CA VAL A 665 -0.36 22.35 -28.16
C VAL A 665 -0.35 22.62 -29.67
N ARG A 666 -0.19 23.88 -30.09
CA ARG A 666 -0.19 24.27 -31.51
C ARG A 666 0.94 23.60 -32.31
N ASN A 667 2.16 23.59 -31.78
CA ASN A 667 3.32 23.12 -32.52
C ASN A 667 3.41 21.59 -32.65
N ARG A 668 2.73 20.82 -31.79
CA ARG A 668 2.91 19.35 -31.71
C ARG A 668 1.62 18.53 -31.81
N TYR A 669 0.47 19.11 -31.47
CA TYR A 669 -0.83 18.43 -31.48
C TYR A 669 -1.76 18.93 -32.59
N SER A 670 -1.25 19.74 -33.53
CA SER A 670 -2.03 20.29 -34.65
C SER A 670 -2.84 19.23 -35.42
N THR A 671 -2.38 17.97 -35.42
CA THR A 671 -3.01 16.83 -36.12
C THR A 671 -3.57 15.75 -35.19
N SER A 672 -3.55 15.98 -33.86
CA SER A 672 -4.00 14.98 -32.89
C SER A 672 -5.52 14.96 -32.74
N LYS A 673 -6.12 13.76 -32.65
CA LYS A 673 -7.55 13.58 -32.37
C LYS A 673 -8.01 14.25 -31.06
N ASN A 674 -7.11 14.46 -30.10
CA ASN A 674 -7.43 15.05 -28.80
C ASN A 674 -7.38 16.59 -28.78
N LEU A 675 -6.94 17.23 -29.87
CA LEU A 675 -6.82 18.69 -29.95
C LEU A 675 -8.12 19.44 -29.64
N PRO A 676 -9.32 19.01 -30.12
CA PRO A 676 -10.57 19.68 -29.78
C PRO A 676 -10.84 19.68 -28.28
N LEU A 677 -10.61 18.56 -27.58
CA LEU A 677 -10.83 18.44 -26.14
C LEU A 677 -9.90 19.37 -25.36
N VAL A 678 -8.63 19.45 -25.75
CA VAL A 678 -7.67 20.37 -25.13
C VAL A 678 -8.07 21.83 -25.36
N THR A 679 -8.55 22.19 -26.54
CA THR A 679 -9.08 23.53 -26.84
C THR A 679 -10.27 23.87 -25.95
N TRP A 680 -11.22 22.94 -25.77
CA TRP A 680 -12.37 23.12 -24.87
C TRP A 680 -11.93 23.42 -23.44
N LEU A 681 -10.98 22.63 -22.92
CA LEU A 681 -10.42 22.83 -21.59
C LEU A 681 -9.76 24.20 -21.46
N LEU A 682 -8.91 24.60 -22.41
CA LEU A 682 -8.20 25.88 -22.38
C LEU A 682 -9.15 27.08 -22.47
N CYS A 683 -10.15 27.03 -23.34
CA CYS A 683 -11.11 28.14 -23.47
C CYS A 683 -11.99 28.27 -22.23
N SER A 684 -12.44 27.14 -21.66
CA SER A 684 -13.19 27.14 -20.40
C SER A 684 -12.35 27.73 -19.27
N TRP A 685 -11.06 27.38 -19.24
CA TRP A 685 -10.09 27.93 -18.31
C TRP A 685 -9.93 29.44 -18.42
N ILE A 686 -9.74 29.95 -19.64
CA ILE A 686 -9.62 31.40 -19.90
C ILE A 686 -10.86 32.14 -19.40
N VAL A 687 -12.06 31.60 -19.64
CA VAL A 687 -13.32 32.21 -19.21
C VAL A 687 -13.42 32.24 -17.68
N ILE A 688 -13.15 31.11 -17.00
CA ILE A 688 -13.18 31.04 -15.53
C ILE A 688 -12.16 31.99 -14.92
N TYR A 689 -10.93 31.98 -15.45
CA TYR A 689 -9.84 32.82 -14.99
C TYR A 689 -10.16 34.31 -15.13
N LEU A 690 -10.56 34.77 -16.32
CA LEU A 690 -10.97 36.16 -16.53
C LEU A 690 -12.18 36.53 -15.66
N SER A 691 -13.11 35.60 -15.44
CA SER A 691 -14.27 35.83 -14.57
C SER A 691 -13.88 36.02 -13.10
N SER A 692 -12.88 35.29 -12.61
CA SER A 692 -12.35 35.52 -11.26
C SER A 692 -11.54 36.82 -11.17
N GLU A 693 -10.63 37.06 -12.11
CA GLU A 693 -9.68 38.17 -12.03
C GLU A 693 -10.34 39.53 -12.26
N ILE A 694 -11.28 39.62 -13.21
CA ILE A 694 -12.01 40.87 -13.45
C ILE A 694 -12.91 41.20 -12.25
N ASN A 695 -13.45 40.19 -11.56
CA ASN A 695 -14.18 40.43 -10.30
C ASN A 695 -13.27 41.06 -9.25
N LEU A 696 -12.06 40.49 -9.07
CA LEU A 696 -11.06 41.00 -8.13
C LEU A 696 -10.62 42.43 -8.48
N VAL A 697 -10.36 42.72 -9.78
CA VAL A 697 -10.06 44.09 -10.25
C VAL A 697 -11.21 45.05 -9.92
N ILE A 698 -12.45 44.71 -10.28
CA ILE A 698 -13.60 45.58 -10.06
C ILE A 698 -13.80 45.83 -8.56
N GLN A 699 -13.69 44.81 -7.73
CA GLN A 699 -13.76 44.99 -6.28
C GLN A 699 -12.62 45.89 -5.78
N SER A 700 -11.40 45.76 -6.31
CA SER A 700 -10.28 46.61 -5.90
C SER A 700 -10.41 48.08 -6.30
N VAL A 701 -11.06 48.37 -7.43
CA VAL A 701 -11.21 49.73 -7.96
C VAL A 701 -12.40 50.48 -7.32
N TYR A 702 -13.50 49.76 -7.04
CA TYR A 702 -14.77 50.39 -6.64
C TYR A 702 -15.12 50.23 -5.14
N SER A 703 -14.28 49.57 -4.34
CA SER A 703 -14.55 49.36 -2.92
C SER A 703 -14.17 50.59 -2.07
N SER A 704 -15.16 51.19 -1.41
CA SER A 704 -14.96 52.28 -0.45
C SER A 704 -15.62 52.02 0.92
N SER A 705 -16.47 51.00 1.07
CA SER A 705 -17.05 50.56 2.36
C SER A 705 -17.59 49.12 2.32
N VAL A 706 -17.82 48.48 3.49
CA VAL A 706 -18.23 47.06 3.61
C VAL A 706 -19.58 46.77 2.93
N ASP A 707 -20.54 47.70 3.03
CA ASP A 707 -21.85 47.58 2.37
C ASP A 707 -21.77 47.72 0.84
N SER A 708 -20.68 48.26 0.30
CA SER A 708 -20.47 48.39 -1.14
C SER A 708 -19.93 47.10 -1.77
N LEU A 709 -19.10 46.30 -1.08
CA LEU A 709 -18.49 45.10 -1.66
C LEU A 709 -19.52 44.04 -2.05
N ALA A 710 -20.51 43.78 -1.18
CA ALA A 710 -21.58 42.83 -1.47
C ALA A 710 -22.44 43.30 -2.66
N LYS A 711 -22.72 44.61 -2.73
CA LYS A 711 -23.47 45.22 -3.86
C LYS A 711 -22.68 45.20 -5.16
N ILE A 712 -21.37 45.49 -5.12
CA ILE A 712 -20.46 45.44 -6.27
C ILE A 712 -20.37 44.00 -6.78
N ASN A 713 -20.17 43.02 -5.90
CA ASN A 713 -20.11 41.62 -6.29
C ASN A 713 -21.46 41.15 -6.86
N GLN A 714 -22.59 41.58 -6.28
CA GLN A 714 -23.92 41.28 -6.83
C GLN A 714 -24.13 41.93 -8.20
N SER A 715 -23.69 43.17 -8.40
CA SER A 715 -23.73 43.89 -9.69
C SER A 715 -22.82 43.20 -10.73
N TYR A 716 -21.62 42.79 -10.33
CA TYR A 716 -20.69 42.03 -11.16
C TYR A 716 -21.29 40.69 -11.57
N ILE A 717 -21.89 39.95 -10.65
CA ILE A 717 -22.50 38.65 -10.95
C ILE A 717 -23.67 38.80 -11.92
N LYS A 718 -24.53 39.81 -11.72
CA LYS A 718 -25.73 40.05 -12.55
C LYS A 718 -25.43 40.66 -13.91
N SER A 719 -24.50 41.61 -13.98
CA SER A 719 -24.26 42.40 -15.20
C SER A 719 -22.85 42.25 -15.75
N GLY A 720 -21.83 42.24 -14.90
CA GLY A 720 -20.43 42.11 -15.33
C GLY A 720 -20.09 40.76 -15.97
N LEU A 721 -20.53 39.64 -15.36
CA LEU A 721 -20.26 38.29 -15.87
C LEU A 721 -20.89 38.02 -17.25
N PRO A 722 -22.18 38.34 -17.52
CA PRO A 722 -22.74 38.18 -18.85
C PRO A 722 -22.02 39.00 -19.93
N ILE A 723 -21.63 40.25 -19.62
CA ILE A 723 -20.85 41.11 -20.53
C ILE A 723 -19.50 40.44 -20.85
N LEU A 724 -18.78 40.00 -19.81
CA LEU A 724 -17.49 39.34 -19.99
C LEU A 724 -17.60 38.06 -20.82
N TRP A 725 -18.55 37.18 -20.48
CA TRP A 725 -18.75 35.93 -21.21
C TRP A 725 -19.16 36.20 -22.67
N GLY A 726 -19.95 37.25 -22.93
CA GLY A 726 -20.29 37.72 -24.28
C GLY A 726 -19.07 38.20 -25.06
N LEU A 727 -18.19 38.99 -24.44
CA LEU A 727 -16.92 39.42 -25.06
C LEU A 727 -15.98 38.24 -25.34
N CYS A 728 -15.84 37.30 -24.40
CA CYS A 728 -15.07 36.07 -24.62
C CYS A 728 -15.66 35.23 -25.77
N SER A 729 -16.99 35.09 -25.82
CA SER A 729 -17.67 34.39 -26.91
C SER A 729 -17.40 35.06 -28.26
N PHE A 730 -17.51 36.38 -28.34
CA PHE A 730 -17.20 37.13 -29.56
C PHE A 730 -15.73 36.96 -29.98
N ALA A 731 -14.79 37.07 -29.04
CA ALA A 731 -13.37 36.88 -29.31
C ALA A 731 -13.06 35.47 -29.82
N PHE A 732 -13.65 34.43 -29.22
CA PHE A 732 -13.54 33.05 -29.69
C PHE A 732 -14.17 32.86 -31.07
N MET A 733 -15.33 33.48 -31.36
CA MET A 733 -15.95 33.44 -32.68
C MET A 733 -15.03 34.06 -33.72
N TRP A 734 -14.51 35.26 -33.45
CA TRP A 734 -13.63 36.00 -34.35
C TRP A 734 -12.33 35.22 -34.65
N LEU A 735 -11.64 34.72 -33.61
CA LEU A 735 -10.46 33.88 -33.78
C LEU A 735 -10.77 32.57 -34.52
N GLY A 736 -11.93 31.97 -34.25
CA GLY A 736 -12.40 30.75 -34.90
C GLY A 736 -12.70 30.94 -36.38
N MET A 737 -13.24 32.09 -36.79
CA MET A 737 -13.45 32.45 -38.20
C MET A 737 -12.12 32.81 -38.88
N LYS A 738 -11.29 33.66 -38.24
CA LYS A 738 -9.99 34.09 -38.79
C LYS A 738 -9.05 32.92 -39.08
N HIS A 739 -9.03 31.91 -38.22
CA HIS A 739 -8.18 30.72 -38.37
C HIS A 739 -8.92 29.48 -38.89
N LYS A 740 -10.16 29.63 -39.39
CA LYS A 740 -11.01 28.53 -39.88
C LYS A 740 -11.14 27.34 -38.91
N TYR A 741 -11.02 27.56 -37.60
CA TYR A 741 -10.96 26.49 -36.60
C TYR A 741 -12.35 26.21 -36.01
N ARG A 742 -12.97 25.09 -36.44
CA ARG A 742 -14.34 24.69 -36.06
C ARG A 742 -14.57 24.58 -34.54
N PRO A 743 -13.71 23.93 -33.72
CA PRO A 743 -13.96 23.78 -32.28
C PRO A 743 -14.13 25.11 -31.55
N LEU A 744 -13.34 26.13 -31.91
CA LEU A 744 -13.40 27.45 -31.26
C LEU A 744 -14.70 28.20 -31.58
N ARG A 745 -15.22 28.05 -32.80
CA ARG A 745 -16.55 28.57 -33.19
C ARG A 745 -17.68 27.90 -32.39
N ILE A 746 -17.59 26.58 -32.18
CA ILE A 746 -18.60 25.85 -31.38
C ILE A 746 -18.53 26.28 -29.91
N ILE A 747 -17.33 26.38 -29.32
CA ILE A 747 -17.14 26.84 -27.95
C ILE A 747 -17.74 28.23 -27.76
N SER A 748 -17.51 29.14 -28.72
CA SER A 748 -18.11 30.47 -28.72
C SER A 748 -19.64 30.43 -28.66
N LEU A 749 -20.29 29.63 -29.53
CA LEU A 749 -21.74 29.50 -29.57
C LEU A 749 -22.30 28.91 -28.28
N VAL A 750 -21.63 27.92 -27.70
CA VAL A 750 -22.02 27.31 -26.43
C VAL A 750 -21.90 28.32 -25.28
N LEU A 751 -20.79 29.05 -25.20
CA LEU A 751 -20.60 30.09 -24.18
C LEU A 751 -21.67 31.18 -24.31
N PHE A 752 -21.97 31.64 -25.53
CA PHE A 752 -23.03 32.61 -25.80
C PHE A 752 -24.41 32.09 -25.38
N SER A 753 -24.71 30.82 -25.68
CA SER A 753 -25.96 30.20 -25.26
C SER A 753 -26.07 30.14 -23.73
N LEU A 754 -24.98 29.81 -23.03
CA LEU A 754 -24.92 29.85 -21.57
C LEU A 754 -25.11 31.28 -21.02
N THR A 755 -24.54 32.31 -21.67
CA THR A 755 -24.76 33.71 -21.25
C THR A 755 -26.22 34.09 -21.32
N LEU A 756 -26.90 33.68 -22.40
CA LEU A 756 -28.32 33.96 -22.61
C LEU A 756 -29.16 33.18 -21.58
N ILE A 757 -28.93 31.89 -21.41
CA ILE A 757 -29.65 31.08 -20.41
C ILE A 757 -29.52 31.71 -19.02
N LYS A 758 -28.32 32.14 -18.62
CA LYS A 758 -28.11 32.80 -17.33
C LYS A 758 -28.93 34.10 -17.21
N LEU A 759 -28.83 34.96 -18.22
CA LEU A 759 -29.54 36.24 -18.27
C LEU A 759 -31.06 36.02 -18.14
N PHE A 760 -31.61 35.05 -18.87
CA PHE A 760 -33.06 34.83 -18.90
C PHE A 760 -33.59 34.00 -17.72
N ALA A 761 -32.85 32.99 -17.26
CA ALA A 761 -33.32 32.08 -16.22
C ALA A 761 -33.10 32.61 -14.79
N PHE A 762 -32.04 33.39 -14.57
CA PHE A 762 -31.66 33.84 -13.23
C PHE A 762 -31.78 35.36 -13.07
N ASP A 763 -31.35 36.16 -14.05
CA ASP A 763 -31.28 37.61 -13.89
C ASP A 763 -32.66 38.30 -14.08
N ILE A 764 -33.60 37.68 -14.80
CA ILE A 764 -34.98 38.17 -15.01
C ILE A 764 -35.92 37.89 -13.83
N ARG A 765 -35.55 37.04 -12.86
CA ARG A 765 -36.47 36.58 -11.80
C ARG A 765 -37.06 37.73 -10.96
N ASN A 766 -36.34 38.85 -10.82
CA ASN A 766 -36.75 40.02 -10.04
C ASN A 766 -37.24 41.21 -10.88
N ILE A 767 -37.52 41.01 -12.17
CA ILE A 767 -38.15 42.04 -13.03
C ILE A 767 -39.67 41.99 -12.86
N SER A 768 -40.34 43.14 -13.00
CA SER A 768 -41.81 43.23 -13.00
C SER A 768 -42.43 42.29 -14.05
N ALA A 769 -43.67 41.83 -13.84
CA ALA A 769 -44.33 40.89 -14.74
C ALA A 769 -44.35 41.35 -16.20
N GLY A 770 -44.50 42.67 -16.45
CA GLY A 770 -44.39 43.26 -17.79
C GLY A 770 -42.98 43.19 -18.39
N GLY A 771 -41.93 43.43 -17.59
CA GLY A 771 -40.55 43.29 -18.08
C GLY A 771 -40.14 41.84 -18.35
N LYS A 772 -40.74 40.86 -17.65
CA LYS A 772 -40.57 39.43 -17.98
C LYS A 772 -41.13 39.11 -19.37
N ILE A 773 -42.33 39.60 -19.68
CA ILE A 773 -42.98 39.39 -20.98
C ILE A 773 -42.14 40.01 -22.12
N ALA A 774 -41.71 41.26 -21.96
CA ALA A 774 -40.86 41.95 -22.95
C ALA A 774 -39.52 41.23 -23.17
N ALA A 775 -38.90 40.74 -22.09
CA ALA A 775 -37.64 40.01 -22.18
C ALA A 775 -37.82 38.64 -22.86
N PHE A 776 -38.89 37.88 -22.57
CA PHE A 776 -39.19 36.63 -23.29
C PHE A 776 -39.47 36.85 -24.79
N PHE A 777 -40.12 37.96 -25.14
CA PHE A 777 -40.32 38.34 -26.54
C PHE A 777 -39.00 38.67 -27.24
N CYS A 778 -38.14 39.49 -26.61
CA CYS A 778 -36.80 39.78 -27.12
C CYS A 778 -35.93 38.52 -27.21
N LEU A 779 -36.05 37.55 -26.27
CA LEU A 779 -35.39 36.24 -26.34
C LEU A 779 -35.86 35.45 -27.56
N GLY A 780 -37.17 35.42 -27.82
CA GLY A 780 -37.75 34.74 -28.98
C GLY A 780 -37.21 35.31 -30.30
N VAL A 781 -37.18 36.65 -30.41
CA VAL A 781 -36.61 37.35 -31.57
C VAL A 781 -35.11 37.10 -31.69
N LEU A 782 -34.36 37.10 -30.57
CA LEU A 782 -32.93 36.83 -30.56
C LEU A 782 -32.62 35.38 -30.95
N LEU A 783 -33.38 34.40 -30.47
CA LEU A 783 -33.26 32.99 -30.86
C LEU A 783 -33.58 32.79 -32.34
N LEU A 784 -34.54 33.54 -32.90
CA LEU A 784 -34.81 33.58 -34.33
C LEU A 784 -33.63 34.17 -35.12
N ILE A 785 -33.01 35.25 -34.63
CA ILE A 785 -31.80 35.82 -35.22
C ILE A 785 -30.63 34.84 -35.14
N ILE A 786 -30.44 34.13 -34.02
CA ILE A 786 -29.39 33.10 -33.86
C ILE A 786 -29.66 31.92 -34.79
N SER A 787 -30.91 31.48 -34.92
CA SER A 787 -31.32 30.43 -35.86
C SER A 787 -31.05 30.85 -37.31
N PHE A 788 -31.37 32.10 -37.66
CA PHE A 788 -31.09 32.69 -38.97
C PHE A 788 -29.59 32.83 -39.23
N MET A 789 -28.81 33.30 -38.24
CA MET A 789 -27.35 33.37 -38.32
C MET A 789 -26.75 31.96 -38.46
N TYR A 790 -27.24 30.96 -37.74
CA TYR A 790 -26.81 29.57 -37.85
C TYR A 790 -27.11 28.99 -39.23
N GLN A 791 -28.27 29.29 -39.82
CA GLN A 791 -28.60 28.90 -41.20
C GLN A 791 -27.68 29.58 -42.23
N ARG A 792 -27.35 30.87 -42.03
CA ARG A 792 -26.40 31.59 -42.89
C ARG A 792 -24.96 31.09 -42.69
N LEU A 793 -24.57 30.75 -41.46
CA LEU A 793 -23.30 30.11 -41.12
C LEU A 793 -23.22 28.69 -41.67
N LYS A 794 -24.31 27.91 -41.68
CA LYS A 794 -24.36 26.56 -42.27
C LYS A 794 -23.95 26.59 -43.74
N LYS A 795 -24.34 27.65 -44.48
CA LYS A 795 -23.92 27.88 -45.87
C LYS A 795 -22.39 28.06 -46.00
N ILE A 796 -21.79 28.87 -45.12
CA ILE A 796 -20.33 29.10 -45.06
C ILE A 796 -19.56 27.86 -44.52
N ILE A 797 -20.16 27.13 -43.58
CA ILE A 797 -19.60 25.89 -42.97
C ILE A 797 -19.56 24.75 -43.98
N ILE A 798 -20.52 24.69 -44.90
CA ILE A 798 -20.58 23.69 -45.99
C ILE A 798 -19.64 24.09 -47.14
N GLU A 799 -19.57 25.37 -47.52
CA GLU A 799 -18.61 25.86 -48.53
C GLU A 799 -17.13 25.64 -48.15
N ASP A 800 -16.78 25.75 -46.86
CA ASP A 800 -15.43 25.44 -46.36
C ASP A 800 -15.14 23.92 -46.30
N ALA A 801 -16.16 23.05 -46.34
CA ALA A 801 -16.01 21.59 -46.34
C ALA A 801 -15.80 21.03 -47.76
N GLU A 802 -16.19 21.77 -48.80
CA GLU A 802 -16.11 21.35 -50.21
C GLU A 802 -14.86 21.85 -50.94
N LYS A 803 -14.02 22.69 -50.33
CA LYS A 803 -12.69 23.03 -50.87
C LYS A 803 -11.60 22.23 -50.16
N PRO A 804 -11.01 21.20 -50.79
CA PRO A 804 -9.78 20.61 -50.27
C PRO A 804 -8.69 21.69 -50.24
N ALA A 805 -7.95 21.74 -49.13
CA ALA A 805 -6.76 22.57 -49.03
C ALA A 805 -5.75 22.12 -50.09
N ALA A 806 -5.39 23.03 -50.99
CA ALA A 806 -4.13 22.98 -51.74
C ALA A 806 -2.98 23.43 -50.84
#